data_AF-A0A0M0LH09-F1
#
_entry.id   AF-A0A0M0LH09-F1
#
_cell.length_a   1.000
_cell.length_b   1.000
_cell.length_c   1.000
_cell.angle_alpha   90.00
_cell.angle_beta   90.00
_cell.angle_gamma   90.00
#
_symmetry.space_group_name_H-M   'P 1'
#
loop_
_entity.id
_entity.type
_entity.pdbx_description
1 polymer ?
#
loop_
_entity_poly.entity_id
_entity_poly.type
_entity_poly.pdbx_seq_one_letter_code
_entity_poly.pdbx_strand_id
1 'polypeptide(L)'
;MNSLRALRAFRALRAMKIIPGLKLIIDSMLDVIPKLGNVTALFIFVFVVFGTIGMELFEGLLHYRCAYAGFEPGVSDEADFDSEVACNPKAPASDFCGQGETCAYFESLPFYGMMSFDSVPLAMVTLLSATTWDTWETSMFCLMDITGNWWCLLYYLGIIILGGCFARNLFLAVLFEEFTQLGRVNVATEKMEKRAAELKGEIEVKEEKVVPTGFLADLANSSLLSGASILLVLVNMVLMCMPYYGMSDEYAANLELAGSYITYAFAFEMGIKLLGLGCGGYWSDGWNCLDGTIVLMSLSEILVTQVLSFLADGSVPQMSFLRMLRLLRVARALRLMRSWQGLYSVVATLLRVAPKISSLFCVTFVIMLVFTLAGMEFFGGIYTEDAGYSEVPCPGAVCPNPDLAEKPYYANFDYFYPGMLSVFILFTGEWVDSSLAAASVLGPKVLFYFIPCMCVGSFLVMNIFIGMVLSAFGEEDEEEEGEEKPAPEEPPAPAAPHSDLREEMPWPQEHSLCLFGPRNILRRACEGIVSNKVFEQFILLIILASSYSLAIDTPLLDPESATAALLTLSNYIFTAIFVSEMLLKIIAYGFAFTERAYLKDGWNQLDFFIVVVSVTVIAAEVLDIPALAPLTSFRVLRALRPLRLIGRIESMKVIVSTLIRSIPAVLNVGMVYFFIQSVFAILGMQLFAGTFAMCQEDPTIKGKHHCEDQGYLWANPPGNAFDDFGQASLTLFLQTSGDLWETEMFQAMAASAPGHIPVRNDFSPAALFSIAWMFFGAFIALNLFVGAIVETFNAISAETGAGSAIMTGSQLQWVQTIKVAVQTKPTKGVVAPSGGLRLWVFNLVMSISFDAFIIVIILLNTVLMASKYYQFEEDGWPKTYYDYGMRFFTTVYYVECALKMFAMGPGGYFSVGWNRFDFTIVCTAALDDLSVDVSAFLPISPFLLRVLRIIRIVRILRILKGVKGLRDLVTTVILSAPPVFNVCQLLVIVMFIFSVLGMSLFGNMVLQDNVESHANFQTVPNGMLLLLQTVTGDGWTLLLQDTKVQESSGLCTEAEGNCGTWAAIPYFVAFQLVGTLVFLNLMIAVILDNFTSLSEQNPDLVSPTDVDGFMDAWSELDPEASNTLPSARLPELIMKVPPPLGVMGDGDEADATALAKKLKVDAKGGVVKFADVLLALSLKRYLDKSDLTESELIKLEKDVELQLTKAPVEEFTA
;
A
#
# COMPACT_ATOMS: atom_id res chain seq x y z
N MET A 1 6.17 -12.81 39.39
CA MET A 1 5.26 -12.02 40.25
C MET A 1 4.70 -10.81 39.49
N ASN A 2 5.55 -10.05 38.79
CA ASN A 2 5.12 -8.93 37.92
C ASN A 2 4.12 -9.37 36.85
N SER A 3 4.32 -10.52 36.20
CA SER A 3 3.35 -11.09 35.23
C SER A 3 1.96 -11.34 35.82
N LEU A 4 1.85 -11.65 37.12
CA LEU A 4 0.55 -11.81 37.80
C LEU A 4 -0.07 -10.47 38.22
N ARG A 5 0.75 -9.43 38.41
CA ARG A 5 0.28 -8.05 38.68
C ARG A 5 -0.23 -7.40 37.40
N ALA A 6 0.45 -7.62 36.26
CA ALA A 6 0.01 -7.19 34.94
C ALA A 6 -1.42 -7.67 34.61
N LEU A 7 -1.85 -8.85 35.10
CA LEU A 7 -3.24 -9.33 34.92
C LEU A 7 -4.31 -8.40 35.54
N ARG A 8 -3.93 -7.49 36.45
CA ARG A 8 -4.84 -6.46 36.99
C ARG A 8 -5.25 -5.44 35.93
N ALA A 9 -4.44 -5.23 34.89
CA ALA A 9 -4.76 -4.34 33.78
C ALA A 9 -6.08 -4.73 33.09
N PHE A 10 -6.37 -6.03 32.96
CA PHE A 10 -7.63 -6.54 32.41
C PHE A 10 -8.89 -6.10 33.18
N ARG A 11 -8.76 -5.55 34.41
CA ARG A 11 -9.91 -4.95 35.11
C ARG A 11 -10.47 -3.75 34.36
N ALA A 12 -9.65 -3.05 33.58
CA ALA A 12 -10.08 -1.93 32.74
C ALA A 12 -11.14 -2.34 31.71
N LEU A 13 -11.08 -3.59 31.21
CA LEU A 13 -12.09 -4.15 30.29
C LEU A 13 -13.51 -4.17 30.87
N ARG A 14 -13.68 -4.03 32.20
CA ARG A 14 -15.03 -3.89 32.79
C ARG A 14 -15.71 -2.59 32.39
N ALA A 15 -14.96 -1.53 32.11
CA ALA A 15 -15.50 -0.26 31.61
C ALA A 15 -16.33 -0.48 30.34
N MET A 16 -15.94 -1.46 29.52
CA MET A 16 -16.63 -1.78 28.27
C MET A 16 -18.07 -2.24 28.44
N LYS A 17 -18.42 -2.79 29.60
CA LYS A 17 -19.80 -3.21 29.90
C LYS A 17 -20.71 -2.07 30.35
N ILE A 18 -20.12 -0.92 30.69
CA ILE A 18 -20.81 0.21 31.31
C ILE A 18 -21.19 1.25 30.24
N ILE A 19 -20.36 1.40 29.20
CA ILE A 19 -20.53 2.42 28.17
C ILE A 19 -21.54 1.96 27.11
N PRO A 20 -22.66 2.67 26.90
CA PRO A 20 -23.65 2.33 25.87
C PRO A 20 -23.05 2.45 24.46
N GLY A 21 -23.43 1.55 23.55
CA GLY A 21 -22.88 1.48 22.17
C GLY A 21 -21.59 0.66 22.04
N LEU A 22 -20.76 0.59 23.09
CA LEU A 22 -19.48 -0.14 23.04
C LEU A 22 -19.65 -1.66 22.89
N LYS A 23 -20.72 -2.21 23.48
CA LYS A 23 -21.02 -3.64 23.39
C LYS A 23 -21.25 -4.08 21.95
N LEU A 24 -21.93 -3.27 21.14
CA LEU A 24 -22.19 -3.58 19.73
C LEU A 24 -20.87 -3.68 18.96
N ILE A 25 -19.98 -2.70 19.12
CA ILE A 25 -18.66 -2.70 18.47
C ILE A 25 -17.85 -3.93 18.88
N ILE A 26 -17.88 -4.31 20.16
CA ILE A 26 -17.14 -5.49 20.65
C ILE A 26 -17.72 -6.79 20.10
N ASP A 27 -19.04 -6.94 20.11
CA ASP A 27 -19.70 -8.11 19.54
C ASP A 27 -19.34 -8.22 18.04
N SER A 28 -19.37 -7.09 17.30
CA SER A 28 -18.88 -7.02 15.92
C SER A 28 -17.39 -7.39 15.77
N MET A 29 -16.51 -6.91 16.66
CA MET A 29 -15.08 -7.28 16.64
C MET A 29 -14.89 -8.78 16.87
N LEU A 30 -15.65 -9.38 17.78
CA LEU A 30 -15.56 -10.81 18.08
C LEU A 30 -16.08 -11.67 16.92
N ASP A 31 -17.08 -11.19 16.18
CA ASP A 31 -17.60 -11.87 14.99
C ASP A 31 -16.59 -11.88 13.82
N VAL A 32 -15.69 -10.88 13.76
CA VAL A 32 -14.62 -10.81 12.75
C VAL A 32 -13.48 -11.79 13.03
N ILE A 33 -13.12 -12.02 14.30
CA ILE A 33 -11.92 -12.82 14.68
C ILE A 33 -11.88 -14.21 14.01
N PRO A 34 -12.96 -15.01 13.97
CA PRO A 34 -12.95 -16.32 13.30
C PRO A 34 -12.61 -16.24 11.81
N LYS A 35 -13.12 -15.22 11.10
CA LYS A 35 -12.84 -15.00 9.66
C LYS A 35 -11.37 -14.64 9.46
N LEU A 36 -10.83 -13.80 10.35
CA LEU A 36 -9.42 -13.43 10.40
C LEU A 36 -8.49 -14.62 10.71
N GLY A 37 -9.02 -15.69 11.31
CA GLY A 37 -8.28 -16.91 11.63
C GLY A 37 -7.69 -17.59 10.39
N ASN A 38 -8.43 -17.62 9.27
CA ASN A 38 -7.92 -18.20 8.02
C ASN A 38 -6.78 -17.37 7.41
N VAL A 39 -6.90 -16.03 7.46
CA VAL A 39 -5.85 -15.11 6.98
C VAL A 39 -4.61 -15.20 7.87
N THR A 40 -4.80 -15.28 9.19
CA THR A 40 -3.71 -15.49 10.16
C THR A 40 -2.99 -16.82 9.91
N ALA A 41 -3.72 -17.89 9.60
CA ALA A 41 -3.14 -19.17 9.25
C ALA A 41 -2.31 -19.11 7.96
N LEU A 42 -2.77 -18.35 6.95
CA LEU A 42 -1.99 -18.08 5.75
C LEU A 42 -0.70 -17.31 6.07
N PHE A 43 -0.75 -16.33 6.96
CA PHE A 43 0.42 -15.54 7.34
C PHE A 43 1.48 -16.39 8.04
N ILE A 44 1.06 -17.21 9.02
CA ILE A 44 1.95 -18.19 9.68
C ILE A 44 2.52 -19.17 8.65
N PHE A 45 1.70 -19.63 7.70
CA PHE A 45 2.16 -20.52 6.63
C PHE A 45 3.25 -19.87 5.77
N VAL A 46 3.05 -18.62 5.31
CA VAL A 46 4.04 -17.85 4.54
C VAL A 46 5.32 -17.67 5.35
N PHE A 47 5.22 -17.32 6.63
CA PHE A 47 6.38 -17.14 7.51
C PHE A 47 7.16 -18.43 7.78
N VAL A 48 6.49 -19.57 7.94
CA VAL A 48 7.19 -20.85 8.07
C VAL A 48 7.90 -21.20 6.77
N VAL A 49 7.29 -20.98 5.61
CA VAL A 49 7.91 -21.25 4.30
C VAL A 49 9.09 -20.31 4.05
N PHE A 50 8.92 -19.00 4.19
CA PHE A 50 10.01 -18.04 3.98
C PHE A 50 11.07 -18.11 5.09
N GLY A 51 10.70 -18.41 6.33
CA GLY A 51 11.63 -18.58 7.44
C GLY A 51 12.50 -19.82 7.27
N THR A 52 11.93 -20.93 6.80
CA THR A 52 12.73 -22.14 6.44
C THR A 52 13.64 -21.88 5.24
N ILE A 53 13.18 -21.15 4.21
CA ILE A 53 14.01 -20.77 3.07
C ILE A 53 15.16 -19.84 3.52
N GLY A 54 14.85 -18.82 4.33
CA GLY A 54 15.82 -17.84 4.83
C GLY A 54 16.89 -18.49 5.69
N MET A 55 16.48 -19.37 6.59
CA MET A 55 17.40 -20.23 7.35
C MET A 55 18.38 -21.00 6.47
N GLU A 56 17.89 -21.76 5.49
CA GLU A 56 18.76 -22.55 4.59
C GLU A 56 19.68 -21.69 3.71
N LEU A 57 19.34 -20.41 3.51
CA LEU A 57 20.12 -19.49 2.70
C LEU A 57 21.13 -18.68 3.52
N PHE A 58 20.78 -18.31 4.76
CA PHE A 58 21.44 -17.26 5.53
C PHE A 58 21.89 -17.68 6.94
N GLU A 59 21.68 -18.94 7.36
CA GLU A 59 22.14 -19.42 8.69
C GLU A 59 23.61 -19.04 8.95
N GLY A 60 23.88 -18.45 10.13
CA GLY A 60 25.24 -18.08 10.54
C GLY A 60 25.87 -16.87 9.88
N LEU A 61 25.22 -16.24 8.89
CA LEU A 61 25.84 -15.13 8.15
C LEU A 61 25.86 -13.82 8.97
N LEU A 62 24.80 -13.55 9.73
CA LEU A 62 24.64 -12.30 10.50
C LEU A 62 25.58 -12.19 11.72
N HIS A 63 26.39 -13.22 11.99
CA HIS A 63 27.44 -13.20 13.00
C HIS A 63 28.72 -12.48 12.57
N TYR A 64 28.91 -12.21 11.27
CA TYR A 64 30.09 -11.53 10.75
C TYR A 64 29.90 -10.01 10.72
N ARG A 65 30.63 -9.33 11.59
CA ARG A 65 30.54 -7.87 11.79
C ARG A 65 31.92 -7.23 11.97
N CYS A 66 32.01 -5.92 11.78
CA CYS A 66 33.23 -5.17 11.97
C CYS A 66 33.53 -5.04 13.47
N ALA A 67 34.74 -5.45 13.88
CA ALA A 67 35.20 -5.34 15.25
C ALA A 67 36.16 -4.16 15.41
N TYR A 68 35.96 -3.38 16.48
CA TYR A 68 36.87 -2.32 16.88
C TYR A 68 38.27 -2.85 17.20
N ALA A 69 39.27 -1.98 17.04
CA ALA A 69 40.67 -2.35 17.21
C ALA A 69 40.97 -2.94 18.59
N GLY A 70 41.62 -4.10 18.62
CA GLY A 70 41.97 -4.80 19.87
C GLY A 70 41.01 -5.91 20.29
N PHE A 71 40.01 -6.23 19.47
CA PHE A 71 39.13 -7.38 19.69
C PHE A 71 39.88 -8.72 19.59
N GLU A 72 39.79 -9.55 20.63
CA GLU A 72 40.24 -10.94 20.62
C GLU A 72 39.04 -11.88 20.85
N PRO A 73 38.67 -12.71 19.84
CA PRO A 73 37.51 -13.61 19.94
C PRO A 73 37.59 -14.53 21.16
N GLY A 74 36.52 -14.56 21.96
CA GLY A 74 36.41 -15.41 23.17
C GLY A 74 37.20 -14.93 24.40
N VAL A 75 37.84 -13.76 24.33
CA VAL A 75 38.58 -13.14 25.46
C VAL A 75 37.99 -11.77 25.81
N SER A 76 37.72 -10.94 24.80
CA SER A 76 37.10 -9.63 24.97
C SER A 76 35.59 -9.75 25.24
N ASP A 77 35.02 -8.78 25.97
CA ASP A 77 33.57 -8.64 26.06
C ASP A 77 33.04 -8.16 24.70
N GLU A 78 32.24 -8.98 24.02
CA GLU A 78 31.82 -8.72 22.64
C GLU A 78 31.09 -7.39 22.47
N ALA A 79 30.27 -7.01 23.46
CA ALA A 79 29.45 -5.82 23.40
C ALA A 79 30.26 -4.51 23.31
N ASP A 80 31.50 -4.50 23.83
CA ASP A 80 32.37 -3.32 23.81
C ASP A 80 33.09 -3.13 22.47
N PHE A 81 33.17 -4.18 21.64
CA PHE A 81 33.98 -4.21 20.42
C PHE A 81 33.17 -4.40 19.14
N ASP A 82 31.88 -4.68 19.24
CA ASP A 82 30.99 -4.84 18.09
C ASP A 82 30.52 -3.48 17.56
N SER A 83 30.78 -3.21 16.28
CA SER A 83 30.27 -2.01 15.61
C SER A 83 28.84 -2.20 15.05
N GLU A 84 28.31 -3.42 15.11
CA GLU A 84 27.06 -3.86 14.46
C GLU A 84 27.06 -3.79 12.91
N VAL A 85 28.11 -3.26 12.29
CA VAL A 85 28.26 -3.16 10.84
C VAL A 85 28.57 -4.53 10.25
N ALA A 86 27.70 -5.01 9.34
CA ALA A 86 27.88 -6.29 8.67
C ALA A 86 29.11 -6.28 7.74
N CYS A 87 29.87 -7.37 7.72
CA CYS A 87 31.09 -7.45 6.90
C CYS A 87 31.24 -8.80 6.21
N ASN A 88 31.90 -8.79 5.04
CA ASN A 88 32.18 -10.00 4.29
C ASN A 88 33.57 -10.57 4.65
N PRO A 89 33.66 -11.75 5.29
CA PRO A 89 34.94 -12.34 5.69
C PRO A 89 35.82 -12.76 4.50
N LYS A 90 35.29 -12.77 3.27
CA LYS A 90 36.02 -13.13 2.04
C LYS A 90 36.52 -11.90 1.26
N ALA A 91 36.09 -10.71 1.64
CA ALA A 91 36.47 -9.46 0.99
C ALA A 91 37.43 -8.66 1.90
N PRO A 92 38.16 -7.67 1.37
CA PRO A 92 38.97 -6.76 2.18
C PRO A 92 38.11 -6.04 3.22
N ALA A 93 38.55 -6.02 4.48
CA ALA A 93 37.82 -5.33 5.55
C ALA A 93 37.65 -3.82 5.28
N SER A 94 38.56 -3.20 4.51
CA SER A 94 38.50 -1.78 4.13
C SER A 94 37.28 -1.40 3.30
N ASP A 95 36.61 -2.37 2.69
CA ASP A 95 35.45 -2.12 1.83
C ASP A 95 34.17 -1.92 2.65
N PHE A 96 34.18 -2.32 3.93
CA PHE A 96 33.02 -2.32 4.83
C PHE A 96 33.31 -1.66 6.18
N CYS A 97 34.46 -1.96 6.77
CA CYS A 97 34.83 -1.55 8.12
C CYS A 97 35.63 -0.23 8.14
N GLY A 98 35.55 0.48 9.26
CA GLY A 98 36.31 1.70 9.53
C GLY A 98 37.83 1.50 9.58
N GLN A 99 38.58 2.60 9.60
CA GLN A 99 40.04 2.53 9.66
C GLN A 99 40.53 1.87 10.96
N GLY A 100 41.20 0.72 10.82
CA GLY A 100 41.76 -0.03 11.96
C GLY A 100 40.82 -1.10 12.52
N GLU A 101 39.60 -1.19 12.00
CA GLU A 101 38.66 -2.27 12.31
C GLU A 101 38.94 -3.52 11.47
N THR A 102 38.48 -4.66 11.96
CA THR A 102 38.63 -5.95 11.27
C THR A 102 37.31 -6.70 11.25
N CYS A 103 37.00 -7.34 10.13
CA CYS A 103 35.83 -8.22 10.04
C CYS A 103 36.04 -9.46 10.92
N ALA A 104 35.19 -9.64 11.93
CA ALA A 104 35.28 -10.71 12.91
C ALA A 104 33.93 -11.43 13.09
N TYR A 105 33.99 -12.60 13.73
CA TYR A 105 32.81 -13.37 14.11
C TYR A 105 32.47 -13.10 15.57
N PHE A 106 31.19 -12.86 15.84
CA PHE A 106 30.64 -12.64 17.18
C PHE A 106 29.63 -13.73 17.52
N GLU A 107 29.61 -14.24 18.75
CA GLU A 107 28.59 -15.19 19.21
C GLU A 107 27.23 -14.50 19.44
N SER A 108 27.26 -13.24 19.85
CA SER A 108 26.08 -12.39 19.97
C SER A 108 25.40 -12.10 18.62
N LEU A 109 24.08 -11.98 18.67
CA LEU A 109 23.26 -11.64 17.50
C LEU A 109 23.09 -10.12 17.41
N PRO A 110 23.05 -9.54 16.19
CA PRO A 110 22.90 -8.10 16.02
C PRO A 110 21.53 -7.62 16.52
N PHE A 111 21.42 -6.32 16.80
CA PHE A 111 20.17 -5.69 17.26
C PHE A 111 19.58 -6.40 18.48
N TYR A 112 20.43 -6.75 19.45
CA TYR A 112 20.06 -7.45 20.68
C TYR A 112 19.32 -8.79 20.44
N GLY A 113 19.60 -9.48 19.33
CA GLY A 113 18.99 -10.75 18.96
C GLY A 113 17.61 -10.66 18.32
N MET A 114 17.22 -9.48 17.85
CA MET A 114 15.95 -9.25 17.15
C MET A 114 16.04 -9.56 15.65
N MET A 115 17.26 -9.58 15.08
CA MET A 115 17.52 -9.89 13.67
C MET A 115 18.39 -11.15 13.55
N SER A 116 17.80 -12.26 13.09
CA SER A 116 18.52 -13.53 12.91
C SER A 116 17.82 -14.46 11.91
N PHE A 117 18.61 -15.34 11.27
CA PHE A 117 18.15 -16.46 10.45
C PHE A 117 18.65 -17.81 10.99
N ASP A 118 18.99 -17.88 12.28
CA ASP A 118 19.60 -19.06 12.91
C ASP A 118 18.58 -20.08 13.42
N SER A 119 17.31 -19.69 13.54
CA SER A 119 16.20 -20.63 13.74
C SER A 119 14.97 -20.11 12.97
N VAL A 120 14.04 -20.99 12.60
CA VAL A 120 12.81 -20.55 11.93
C VAL A 120 12.04 -19.53 12.78
N PRO A 121 11.84 -19.73 14.10
CA PRO A 121 11.15 -18.73 14.92
C PRO A 121 11.85 -17.36 14.98
N LEU A 122 13.18 -17.32 15.01
CA LEU A 122 13.93 -16.05 14.95
C LEU A 122 13.81 -15.40 13.57
N ALA A 123 13.91 -16.19 12.51
CA ALA A 123 13.68 -15.72 11.14
C ALA A 123 12.26 -15.15 10.96
N MET A 124 11.25 -15.72 11.64
CA MET A 124 9.90 -15.17 11.62
C MET A 124 9.80 -13.76 12.23
N VAL A 125 10.65 -13.39 13.19
CA VAL A 125 10.70 -12.03 13.75
C VAL A 125 11.26 -11.06 12.72
N THR A 126 12.38 -11.42 12.08
CA THR A 126 12.96 -10.66 10.96
C THR A 126 11.99 -10.54 9.78
N LEU A 127 11.22 -11.60 9.48
CA LEU A 127 10.21 -11.55 8.43
C LEU A 127 8.99 -10.73 8.81
N LEU A 128 8.66 -10.66 10.11
CA LEU A 128 7.57 -9.83 10.60
C LEU A 128 7.87 -8.36 10.33
N SER A 129 9.08 -7.87 10.66
CA SER A 129 9.50 -6.50 10.34
C SER A 129 9.46 -6.23 8.84
N ALA A 130 9.91 -7.19 8.03
CA ALA A 130 9.83 -7.11 6.56
C ALA A 130 8.41 -7.02 6.01
N THR A 131 7.43 -7.70 6.62
CA THR A 131 6.03 -7.62 6.19
C THR A 131 5.27 -6.42 6.73
N THR A 132 5.70 -5.86 7.86
CA THR A 132 5.15 -4.60 8.38
C THR A 132 5.71 -3.37 7.68
N TRP A 133 6.77 -3.54 6.86
CA TRP A 133 7.55 -2.46 6.23
C TRP A 133 8.16 -1.51 7.25
N ASP A 134 8.75 -2.08 8.30
CA ASP A 134 9.42 -1.36 9.38
C ASP A 134 10.87 -1.87 9.45
N THR A 135 11.86 -1.05 9.06
CA THR A 135 13.31 -1.34 9.09
C THR A 135 13.73 -2.64 8.38
N TRP A 136 13.08 -2.94 7.27
CA TRP A 136 13.29 -4.20 6.55
C TRP A 136 14.55 -4.18 5.67
N GLU A 137 14.91 -3.01 5.17
CA GLU A 137 16.08 -2.74 4.36
C GLU A 137 17.37 -3.02 5.11
N THR A 138 17.45 -2.74 6.42
CA THR A 138 18.65 -3.02 7.23
C THR A 138 19.04 -4.48 7.13
N SER A 139 18.07 -5.37 7.35
CA SER A 139 18.29 -6.83 7.27
C SER A 139 18.64 -7.30 5.85
N MET A 140 18.18 -6.59 4.82
CA MET A 140 18.51 -6.88 3.42
C MET A 140 19.92 -6.41 3.08
N PHE A 141 20.28 -5.17 3.41
CA PHE A 141 21.59 -4.58 3.13
C PHE A 141 22.70 -5.33 3.85
N CYS A 142 22.52 -5.67 5.14
CA CYS A 142 23.48 -6.52 5.86
C CYS A 142 23.75 -7.84 5.13
N LEU A 143 22.69 -8.53 4.65
CA LEU A 143 22.86 -9.77 3.90
C LEU A 143 23.49 -9.55 2.51
N MET A 144 23.20 -8.43 1.85
CA MET A 144 23.83 -8.07 0.57
C MET A 144 25.33 -7.84 0.76
N ASP A 145 25.75 -7.16 1.82
CA ASP A 145 27.16 -6.93 2.15
C ASP A 145 27.89 -8.23 2.44
N ILE A 146 27.36 -9.05 3.34
CA ILE A 146 27.98 -10.32 3.75
C ILE A 146 28.08 -11.29 2.57
N THR A 147 27.04 -11.38 1.73
CA THR A 147 27.05 -12.31 0.59
C THR A 147 27.76 -11.76 -0.65
N GLY A 148 27.91 -10.44 -0.75
CA GLY A 148 28.43 -9.73 -1.93
C GLY A 148 27.56 -9.92 -3.18
N ASN A 149 26.29 -10.28 -3.05
CA ASN A 149 25.42 -10.59 -4.18
C ASN A 149 24.00 -10.00 -4.07
N TRP A 150 23.50 -9.50 -5.20
CA TRP A 150 22.18 -8.88 -5.31
C TRP A 150 20.98 -9.85 -5.30
N TRP A 151 21.20 -11.17 -5.27
CA TRP A 151 20.09 -12.12 -5.27
C TRP A 151 19.29 -12.11 -3.96
N CYS A 152 19.86 -11.60 -2.86
CA CYS A 152 19.14 -11.35 -1.60
C CYS A 152 17.90 -10.48 -1.82
N LEU A 153 17.96 -9.51 -2.74
CA LEU A 153 16.82 -8.69 -3.13
C LEU A 153 15.62 -9.52 -3.61
N LEU A 154 15.85 -10.63 -4.32
CA LEU A 154 14.75 -11.48 -4.80
C LEU A 154 14.01 -12.18 -3.66
N TYR A 155 14.73 -12.51 -2.58
CA TYR A 155 14.11 -13.07 -1.37
C TYR A 155 13.23 -12.03 -0.68
N TYR A 156 13.75 -10.81 -0.48
CA TYR A 156 13.00 -9.71 0.14
C TYR A 156 11.82 -9.24 -0.73
N LEU A 157 11.99 -9.09 -2.04
CA LEU A 157 10.88 -8.80 -2.96
C LEU A 157 9.77 -9.87 -2.89
N GLY A 158 10.14 -11.14 -2.75
CA GLY A 158 9.19 -12.24 -2.59
C GLY A 158 8.33 -12.08 -1.33
N ILE A 159 8.94 -11.79 -0.18
CA ILE A 159 8.20 -11.61 1.08
C ILE A 159 7.47 -10.26 1.13
N ILE A 160 8.01 -9.19 0.56
CA ILE A 160 7.35 -7.88 0.49
C ILE A 160 6.07 -7.99 -0.35
N ILE A 161 6.12 -8.66 -1.51
CA ILE A 161 4.94 -8.84 -2.36
C ILE A 161 3.95 -9.81 -1.71
N LEU A 162 4.36 -11.03 -1.35
CA LEU A 162 3.44 -12.06 -0.86
C LEU A 162 2.98 -11.84 0.59
N GLY A 163 3.89 -11.40 1.46
CA GLY A 163 3.62 -11.13 2.87
C GLY A 163 3.12 -9.71 3.10
N GLY A 164 3.86 -8.70 2.65
CA GLY A 164 3.50 -7.29 2.84
C GLY A 164 2.29 -6.87 2.03
N CYS A 165 2.36 -6.95 0.70
CA CYS A 165 1.31 -6.45 -0.19
C CYS A 165 0.04 -7.30 -0.17
N PHE A 166 0.15 -8.63 -0.24
CA PHE A 166 -1.04 -9.49 -0.29
C PHE A 166 -1.66 -9.70 1.08
N ALA A 167 -0.88 -10.12 2.09
CA ALA A 167 -1.48 -10.52 3.36
C ALA A 167 -2.05 -9.32 4.15
N ARG A 168 -1.33 -8.19 4.23
CA ARG A 168 -1.86 -6.97 4.90
C ARG A 168 -3.15 -6.48 4.26
N ASN A 169 -3.22 -6.51 2.92
CA ASN A 169 -4.41 -6.08 2.20
C ASN A 169 -5.57 -7.08 2.32
N LEU A 170 -5.30 -8.38 2.49
CA LEU A 170 -6.34 -9.37 2.83
C LEU A 170 -6.93 -9.13 4.24
N PHE A 171 -6.12 -8.73 5.22
CA PHE A 171 -6.63 -8.31 6.54
C PHE A 171 -7.60 -7.12 6.40
N LEU A 172 -7.21 -6.10 5.62
CA LEU A 172 -8.05 -4.94 5.35
C LEU A 172 -9.34 -5.33 4.60
N ALA A 173 -9.25 -6.22 3.60
CA ALA A 173 -10.39 -6.64 2.80
C ALA A 173 -11.45 -7.39 3.63
N VAL A 174 -11.02 -8.34 4.48
CA VAL A 174 -11.92 -9.06 5.40
C VAL A 174 -12.61 -8.09 6.36
N LEU A 175 -11.87 -7.12 6.90
CA LEU A 175 -12.44 -6.12 7.81
C LEU A 175 -13.43 -5.19 7.10
N PHE A 176 -13.04 -4.66 5.95
CA PHE A 176 -13.87 -3.77 5.14
C PHE A 176 -15.21 -4.43 4.78
N GLU A 177 -15.19 -5.70 4.37
CA GLU A 177 -16.40 -6.44 4.03
C GLU A 177 -17.36 -6.55 5.23
N GLU A 178 -16.86 -6.97 6.40
CA GLU A 178 -17.72 -7.11 7.59
C GLU A 178 -18.34 -5.78 8.02
N PHE A 179 -17.57 -4.69 8.00
CA PHE A 179 -18.10 -3.38 8.37
C PHE A 179 -19.10 -2.86 7.34
N THR A 180 -18.87 -3.10 6.05
CA THR A 180 -19.81 -2.74 4.99
C THR A 180 -21.12 -3.52 5.13
N GLN A 181 -21.05 -4.82 5.43
CA GLN A 181 -22.25 -5.65 5.67
C GLN A 181 -23.04 -5.15 6.89
N LEU A 182 -22.37 -4.84 8.00
CA LEU A 182 -23.00 -4.27 9.19
C LEU A 182 -23.59 -2.87 8.93
N GLY A 183 -22.91 -2.04 8.15
CA GLY A 183 -23.40 -0.73 7.70
C GLY A 183 -24.71 -0.84 6.93
N ARG A 184 -24.77 -1.71 5.93
CA ARG A 184 -25.99 -1.98 5.13
C ARG A 184 -27.19 -2.38 5.99
N VAL A 185 -26.98 -3.22 7.01
CA VAL A 185 -28.04 -3.62 7.95
C VAL A 185 -28.53 -2.44 8.79
N ASN A 186 -27.62 -1.60 9.29
CA ASN A 186 -27.98 -0.41 10.07
C ASN A 186 -28.77 0.59 9.23
N VAL A 187 -28.31 0.89 8.01
CA VAL A 187 -29.00 1.79 7.07
C VAL A 187 -30.38 1.24 6.70
N ALA A 188 -30.51 -0.06 6.44
CA ALA A 188 -31.81 -0.68 6.17
C ALA A 188 -32.76 -0.54 7.38
N THR A 189 -32.24 -0.71 8.59
CA THR A 189 -33.00 -0.55 9.84
C THR A 189 -33.42 0.91 10.04
N GLU A 190 -32.53 1.87 9.83
CA GLU A 190 -32.84 3.31 9.89
C GLU A 190 -33.83 3.75 8.80
N LYS A 191 -33.70 3.25 7.57
CA LYS A 191 -34.68 3.48 6.49
C LYS A 191 -36.05 2.94 6.87
N MET A 192 -36.11 1.76 7.51
CA MET A 192 -37.37 1.20 8.03
C MET A 192 -37.94 2.04 9.19
N GLU A 193 -37.09 2.55 10.08
CA GLU A 193 -37.51 3.42 11.20
C GLU A 193 -37.97 4.81 10.72
N LYS A 194 -37.25 5.44 9.78
CA LYS A 194 -37.65 6.69 9.12
C LYS A 194 -38.95 6.51 8.36
N ARG A 195 -39.09 5.45 7.55
CA ARG A 195 -40.37 5.12 6.89
C ARG A 195 -41.49 4.89 7.91
N ALA A 196 -41.20 4.22 9.02
CA ALA A 196 -42.16 4.03 10.10
C ALA A 196 -42.50 5.33 10.86
N ALA A 197 -41.58 6.30 10.92
CA ALA A 197 -41.76 7.62 11.51
C ALA A 197 -42.53 8.56 10.55
N GLU A 198 -42.26 8.52 9.25
CA GLU A 198 -43.02 9.21 8.20
C GLU A 198 -44.45 8.68 8.10
N LEU A 199 -44.64 7.37 8.22
CA LEU A 199 -45.97 6.76 8.38
C LEU A 199 -46.68 7.17 9.68
N LYS A 200 -45.96 7.73 10.66
CA LYS A 200 -46.50 8.20 11.96
C LYS A 200 -46.57 9.73 12.09
N GLY A 201 -45.92 10.49 11.22
CA GLY A 201 -45.75 11.94 11.32
C GLY A 201 -46.63 12.68 10.31
N GLU A 202 -47.53 13.50 10.83
CA GLU A 202 -48.34 14.45 10.05
C GLU A 202 -47.45 15.43 9.25
N ILE A 203 -47.97 15.84 8.09
CA ILE A 203 -47.37 16.81 7.16
C ILE A 203 -47.12 18.14 7.90
N GLU A 204 -45.86 18.41 8.26
CA GLU A 204 -45.42 19.76 8.61
C GLU A 204 -45.29 20.58 7.31
N VAL A 205 -46.24 21.49 7.12
CA VAL A 205 -46.16 22.53 6.10
C VAL A 205 -45.05 23.49 6.49
N LYS A 206 -43.93 23.49 5.76
CA LYS A 206 -42.90 24.53 5.85
C LYS A 206 -43.56 25.88 5.57
N GLU A 207 -43.69 26.73 6.59
CA GLU A 207 -44.05 28.13 6.41
C GLU A 207 -43.00 28.82 5.52
N GLU A 208 -43.43 29.30 4.35
CA GLU A 208 -42.63 30.17 3.50
C GLU A 208 -42.29 31.45 4.28
N LYS A 209 -41.01 31.62 4.62
CA LYS A 209 -40.50 32.85 5.24
C LYS A 209 -40.64 34.01 4.25
N VAL A 210 -41.42 35.02 4.64
CA VAL A 210 -41.56 36.29 3.91
C VAL A 210 -40.21 37.01 3.86
N VAL A 211 -39.62 37.10 2.66
CA VAL A 211 -38.37 37.82 2.42
C VAL A 211 -38.64 39.33 2.48
N PRO A 212 -37.92 40.12 3.31
CA PRO A 212 -38.06 41.57 3.31
C PRO A 212 -37.62 42.13 1.95
N THR A 213 -38.46 42.93 1.30
CA THR A 213 -38.14 43.57 0.01
C THR A 213 -37.57 44.97 0.24
N GLY A 214 -36.34 45.20 -0.22
CA GLY A 214 -35.65 46.49 -0.16
C GLY A 214 -34.22 46.42 -0.66
N PHE A 215 -33.64 47.55 -1.08
CA PHE A 215 -32.29 47.63 -1.66
C PHE A 215 -31.20 46.98 -0.78
N LEU A 216 -31.31 47.09 0.55
CA LEU A 216 -30.37 46.46 1.48
C LEU A 216 -30.56 44.93 1.60
N ALA A 217 -31.77 44.43 1.41
CA ALA A 217 -32.04 42.99 1.36
C ALA A 217 -31.55 42.38 0.04
N ASP A 218 -31.73 43.09 -1.08
CA ASP A 218 -31.19 42.70 -2.39
C ASP A 218 -29.65 42.73 -2.39
N LEU A 219 -29.04 43.72 -1.74
CA LEU A 219 -27.59 43.80 -1.59
C LEU A 219 -27.04 42.70 -0.67
N ALA A 220 -27.72 42.41 0.45
CA ALA A 220 -27.33 41.35 1.39
C ALA A 220 -27.34 39.94 0.76
N ASN A 221 -28.20 39.71 -0.23
CA ASN A 221 -28.28 38.45 -0.98
C ASN A 221 -27.54 38.49 -2.33
N SER A 222 -26.82 39.58 -2.64
CA SER A 222 -26.14 39.72 -3.92
C SER A 222 -24.94 38.77 -4.06
N SER A 223 -24.78 38.18 -5.25
CA SER A 223 -23.62 37.34 -5.57
C SER A 223 -22.30 38.10 -5.54
N LEU A 224 -22.32 39.41 -5.76
CA LEU A 224 -21.15 40.29 -5.69
C LEU A 224 -20.66 40.47 -4.25
N LEU A 225 -21.56 40.69 -3.28
CA LEU A 225 -21.19 40.75 -1.86
C LEU A 225 -20.64 39.41 -1.37
N SER A 226 -21.27 38.30 -1.78
CA SER A 226 -20.79 36.95 -1.47
C SER A 226 -19.42 36.67 -2.08
N GLY A 227 -19.20 37.00 -3.35
CA GLY A 227 -17.91 36.81 -4.04
C GLY A 227 -16.79 37.67 -3.44
N ALA A 228 -17.09 38.91 -3.06
CA ALA A 228 -16.15 39.79 -2.36
C ALA A 228 -15.78 39.25 -0.96
N SER A 229 -16.75 38.71 -0.22
CA SER A 229 -16.51 38.08 1.08
C SER A 229 -15.57 36.87 0.96
N ILE A 230 -15.80 36.00 -0.03
CA ILE A 230 -14.94 34.83 -0.30
C ILE A 230 -13.52 35.27 -0.66
N LEU A 231 -13.36 36.29 -1.53
CA LEU A 231 -12.06 36.85 -1.87
C LEU A 231 -11.33 37.39 -0.61
N LEU A 232 -12.05 38.09 0.27
CA LEU A 232 -11.50 38.56 1.54
C LEU A 232 -11.05 37.42 2.45
N VAL A 233 -11.77 36.29 2.46
CA VAL A 233 -11.35 35.09 3.20
C VAL A 233 -10.07 34.50 2.62
N LEU A 234 -9.95 34.38 1.30
CA LEU A 234 -8.73 33.90 0.65
C LEU A 234 -7.54 34.83 0.93
N VAL A 235 -7.73 36.15 0.82
CA VAL A 235 -6.68 37.13 1.16
C VAL A 235 -6.31 37.03 2.65
N ASN A 236 -7.28 36.88 3.54
CA ASN A 236 -7.03 36.68 4.98
C ASN A 236 -6.21 35.41 5.23
N MET A 237 -6.50 34.33 4.51
CA MET A 237 -5.73 33.08 4.60
C MET A 237 -4.29 33.29 4.17
N VAL A 238 -4.05 33.94 3.03
CA VAL A 238 -2.68 34.25 2.57
C VAL A 238 -1.94 35.13 3.59
N LEU A 239 -2.59 36.16 4.16
CA LEU A 239 -1.97 36.99 5.19
C LEU A 239 -1.58 36.17 6.45
N MET A 240 -2.33 35.12 6.79
CA MET A 240 -1.98 34.23 7.90
C MET A 240 -0.81 33.28 7.60
N CYS A 241 -0.48 33.07 6.31
CA CYS A 241 0.68 32.27 5.88
C CYS A 241 1.99 33.08 5.76
N MET A 242 1.92 34.42 5.74
CA MET A 242 3.09 35.30 5.61
C MET A 242 4.01 35.47 6.84
N PRO A 243 3.59 35.25 8.10
CA PRO A 243 4.49 35.31 9.24
C PRO A 243 5.65 34.32 9.11
N TYR A 244 6.85 34.72 9.54
CA TYR A 244 8.01 33.84 9.66
C TYR A 244 8.86 34.24 10.88
N TYR A 245 9.63 33.28 11.41
CA TYR A 245 10.51 33.52 12.56
C TYR A 245 11.65 34.49 12.22
N GLY A 246 11.92 35.46 13.10
CA GLY A 246 12.97 36.46 12.88
C GLY A 246 12.57 37.61 11.93
N MET A 247 11.29 37.76 11.59
CA MET A 247 10.81 38.93 10.84
C MET A 247 11.01 40.25 11.60
N SER A 248 11.14 41.36 10.86
CA SER A 248 11.28 42.68 11.48
C SER A 248 10.00 43.12 12.17
N ASP A 249 10.14 43.88 13.27
CA ASP A 249 8.99 44.43 14.01
C ASP A 249 8.09 45.30 13.11
N GLU A 250 8.66 46.00 12.13
CA GLU A 250 7.92 46.80 11.15
C GLU A 250 7.05 45.93 10.24
N TYR A 251 7.61 44.83 9.73
CA TYR A 251 6.87 43.89 8.88
C TYR A 251 5.74 43.21 9.66
N ALA A 252 6.01 42.78 10.90
CA ALA A 252 5.01 42.20 11.78
C ALA A 252 3.85 43.18 12.07
N ALA A 253 4.16 44.46 12.35
CA ALA A 253 3.16 45.49 12.56
C ALA A 253 2.31 45.75 11.30
N ASN A 254 2.92 45.76 10.12
CA ASN A 254 2.20 45.92 8.86
C ASN A 254 1.23 44.76 8.58
N LEU A 255 1.63 43.53 8.92
CA LEU A 255 0.80 42.35 8.75
C LEU A 255 -0.39 42.34 9.72
N GLU A 256 -0.16 42.75 10.98
CA GLU A 256 -1.22 42.90 11.99
C GLU A 256 -2.23 43.99 11.58
N LEU A 257 -1.74 45.10 11.01
CA LEU A 257 -2.56 46.18 10.49
C LEU A 257 -3.39 45.73 9.28
N ALA A 258 -2.81 44.98 8.35
CA ALA A 258 -3.52 44.40 7.21
C ALA A 258 -4.63 43.43 7.66
N GLY A 259 -4.35 42.53 8.62
CA GLY A 259 -5.34 41.63 9.20
C GLY A 259 -6.48 42.37 9.94
N SER A 260 -6.20 43.53 10.52
CA SER A 260 -7.21 44.39 11.15
C SER A 260 -8.16 45.00 10.13
N TYR A 261 -7.66 45.46 8.96
CA TYR A 261 -8.53 45.97 7.89
C TYR A 261 -9.51 44.92 7.36
N ILE A 262 -9.07 43.68 7.21
CA ILE A 262 -9.96 42.58 6.82
C ILE A 262 -11.05 42.37 7.88
N THR A 263 -10.69 42.43 9.16
CA THR A 263 -11.65 42.30 10.27
C THR A 263 -12.72 43.39 10.20
N TYR A 264 -12.33 44.63 9.89
CA TYR A 264 -13.28 45.72 9.67
C TYR A 264 -14.15 45.52 8.43
N ALA A 265 -13.61 44.98 7.34
CA ALA A 265 -14.39 44.63 6.16
C ALA A 265 -15.47 43.59 6.47
N PHE A 266 -15.15 42.57 7.29
CA PHE A 266 -16.14 41.59 7.74
C PHE A 266 -17.18 42.16 8.71
N ALA A 267 -16.79 43.07 9.60
CA ALA A 267 -17.75 43.78 10.45
C ALA A 267 -18.71 44.65 9.63
N PHE A 268 -18.22 45.26 8.55
CA PHE A 268 -19.05 46.01 7.61
C PHE A 268 -20.03 45.11 6.85
N GLU A 269 -19.58 43.96 6.35
CA GLU A 269 -20.43 42.95 5.72
C GLU A 269 -21.54 42.46 6.67
N MET A 270 -21.18 42.12 7.91
CA MET A 270 -22.14 41.74 8.96
C MET A 270 -23.16 42.86 9.21
N GLY A 271 -22.72 44.11 9.24
CA GLY A 271 -23.59 45.28 9.36
C GLY A 271 -24.62 45.38 8.22
N ILE A 272 -24.20 45.17 6.96
CA ILE A 272 -25.10 45.16 5.80
C ILE A 272 -26.14 44.04 5.93
N LYS A 273 -25.71 42.82 6.28
CA LYS A 273 -26.60 41.67 6.43
C LYS A 273 -27.60 41.83 7.58
N LEU A 274 -27.17 42.37 8.73
CA LEU A 274 -28.07 42.66 9.86
C LEU A 274 -29.12 43.72 9.52
N LEU A 275 -28.75 44.73 8.74
CA LEU A 275 -29.68 45.78 8.29
C LEU A 275 -30.63 45.30 7.18
N GLY A 276 -30.17 44.41 6.30
CA GLY A 276 -30.97 43.87 5.19
C GLY A 276 -31.94 42.74 5.57
N LEU A 277 -31.49 41.80 6.41
CA LEU A 277 -32.26 40.61 6.81
C LEU A 277 -33.01 40.81 8.14
N GLY A 278 -32.67 41.86 8.89
CA GLY A 278 -33.10 42.05 10.28
C GLY A 278 -32.38 41.11 11.25
N CYS A 279 -32.33 41.48 12.53
CA CYS A 279 -31.63 40.71 13.57
C CYS A 279 -32.17 39.27 13.69
N GLY A 280 -33.50 39.10 13.73
CA GLY A 280 -34.12 37.77 13.80
C GLY A 280 -33.89 36.92 12.55
N GLY A 281 -33.85 37.54 11.36
CA GLY A 281 -33.57 36.84 10.11
C GLY A 281 -32.11 36.38 10.02
N TYR A 282 -31.17 37.26 10.37
CA TYR A 282 -29.73 36.98 10.37
C TYR A 282 -29.35 35.81 11.28
N TRP A 283 -29.79 35.82 12.55
CA TRP A 283 -29.44 34.77 13.51
C TRP A 283 -30.21 33.46 13.31
N SER A 284 -31.23 33.45 12.44
CA SER A 284 -31.97 32.23 12.08
C SER A 284 -31.25 31.37 11.04
N ASP A 285 -30.28 31.94 10.31
CA ASP A 285 -29.43 31.21 9.38
C ASP A 285 -28.14 30.74 10.07
N GLY A 286 -27.85 29.44 9.98
CA GLY A 286 -26.71 28.83 10.67
C GLY A 286 -25.35 29.41 10.24
N TRP A 287 -25.20 29.72 8.95
CA TRP A 287 -23.97 30.29 8.40
C TRP A 287 -23.76 31.74 8.85
N ASN A 288 -24.80 32.56 8.80
CA ASN A 288 -24.74 33.93 9.32
C ASN A 288 -24.49 33.96 10.84
N CYS A 289 -25.02 33.01 11.60
CA CYS A 289 -24.76 32.86 13.04
C CYS A 289 -23.26 32.56 13.31
N LEU A 290 -22.67 31.61 12.59
CA LEU A 290 -21.23 31.31 12.67
C LEU A 290 -20.40 32.55 12.29
N ASP A 291 -20.72 33.19 11.15
CA ASP A 291 -20.02 34.36 10.65
C ASP A 291 -20.05 35.52 11.65
N GLY A 292 -21.24 35.82 12.19
CA GLY A 292 -21.43 36.88 13.17
C GLY A 292 -20.64 36.61 14.45
N THR A 293 -20.61 35.35 14.90
CA THR A 293 -19.83 34.95 16.08
C THR A 293 -18.33 35.17 15.87
N ILE A 294 -17.79 34.78 14.71
CA ILE A 294 -16.36 34.97 14.38
C ILE A 294 -15.99 36.46 14.31
N VAL A 295 -16.85 37.30 13.72
CA VAL A 295 -16.65 38.77 13.68
C VAL A 295 -16.65 39.35 15.09
N LEU A 296 -17.64 39.00 15.91
CA LEU A 296 -17.75 39.51 17.28
C LEU A 296 -16.57 39.11 18.16
N MET A 297 -16.11 37.86 18.04
CA MET A 297 -14.88 37.40 18.73
C MET A 297 -13.67 38.22 18.28
N SER A 298 -13.49 38.43 16.98
CA SER A 298 -12.37 39.22 16.44
C SER A 298 -12.41 40.68 16.89
N LEU A 299 -13.59 41.30 16.95
CA LEU A 299 -13.76 42.67 17.46
C LEU A 299 -13.48 42.74 18.97
N SER A 300 -13.88 41.72 19.73
CA SER A 300 -13.60 41.65 21.16
C SER A 300 -12.10 41.53 21.46
N GLU A 301 -11.35 40.79 20.64
CA GLU A 301 -9.89 40.67 20.73
C GLU A 301 -9.21 42.03 20.53
N ILE A 302 -9.59 42.76 19.47
CA ILE A 302 -9.07 44.10 19.18
C ILE A 302 -9.40 45.05 20.34
N LEU A 303 -10.65 45.03 20.83
CA LEU A 303 -11.08 45.86 21.94
C LEU A 303 -10.28 45.56 23.22
N VAL A 304 -10.13 44.29 23.58
CA VAL A 304 -9.37 43.86 24.76
C VAL A 304 -7.91 44.32 24.65
N THR A 305 -7.30 44.17 23.48
CA THR A 305 -5.90 44.57 23.24
C THR A 305 -5.72 46.08 23.39
N GLN A 306 -6.64 46.88 22.83
CA GLN A 306 -6.60 48.35 22.91
C GLN A 306 -6.91 48.88 24.33
N VAL A 307 -7.82 48.22 25.06
CA VAL A 307 -8.16 48.60 26.43
C VAL A 307 -7.01 48.26 27.38
N LEU A 308 -6.36 47.10 27.21
CA LEU A 308 -5.22 46.70 28.02
C LEU A 308 -3.99 47.58 27.77
N SER A 309 -3.71 47.96 26.52
CA SER A 309 -2.61 48.88 26.19
C SER A 309 -2.82 50.27 26.80
N PHE A 310 -4.07 50.73 26.85
CA PHE A 310 -4.43 52.01 27.49
C PHE A 310 -4.31 51.96 29.03
N LEU A 311 -4.65 50.85 29.67
CA LEU A 311 -4.65 50.71 31.13
C LEU A 311 -3.27 50.45 31.75
N ALA A 312 -2.28 50.01 30.98
CA ALA A 312 -1.00 49.51 31.50
C ALA A 312 0.22 50.42 31.26
N ASP A 313 0.03 51.72 30.96
CA ASP A 313 1.12 52.69 30.69
C ASP A 313 2.20 52.14 29.73
N GLY A 314 1.80 51.40 28.70
CA GLY A 314 2.70 50.81 27.70
C GLY A 314 3.49 49.57 28.15
N SER A 315 3.49 49.20 29.44
CA SER A 315 4.08 47.94 29.93
C SER A 315 2.99 46.89 30.16
N VAL A 316 2.37 46.41 29.08
CA VAL A 316 1.44 45.28 29.17
C VAL A 316 2.28 44.02 29.41
N PRO A 317 2.12 43.28 30.53
CA PRO A 317 2.71 41.96 30.65
C PRO A 317 2.11 41.09 29.55
N GLN A 318 2.97 40.45 28.74
CA GLN A 318 2.55 39.51 27.70
C GLN A 318 1.82 38.31 28.33
N MET A 319 0.52 38.48 28.60
CA MET A 319 -0.32 37.40 29.10
C MET A 319 -0.45 36.37 27.98
N SER A 320 0.06 35.16 28.23
CA SER A 320 -0.01 34.01 27.32
C SER A 320 -1.43 33.73 26.80
N PHE A 321 -2.46 34.09 27.58
CA PHE A 321 -3.86 34.02 27.19
C PHE A 321 -4.24 34.85 25.95
N LEU A 322 -3.66 36.04 25.76
CA LEU A 322 -3.95 36.88 24.59
C LEU A 322 -3.36 36.30 23.30
N ARG A 323 -2.27 35.52 23.39
CA ARG A 323 -1.72 34.78 22.24
C ARG A 323 -2.67 33.65 21.82
N MET A 324 -3.33 32.98 22.77
CA MET A 324 -4.33 31.95 22.44
C MET A 324 -5.56 32.52 21.71
N LEU A 325 -5.98 33.75 22.01
CA LEU A 325 -7.09 34.39 21.28
C LEU A 325 -6.74 34.69 19.81
N ARG A 326 -5.46 34.89 19.49
CA ARG A 326 -4.99 35.07 18.09
C ARG A 326 -5.15 33.80 17.25
N LEU A 327 -5.14 32.62 17.86
CA LEU A 327 -5.40 31.34 17.19
C LEU A 327 -6.82 31.28 16.61
N LEU A 328 -7.79 31.94 17.27
CA LEU A 328 -9.18 32.00 16.79
C LEU A 328 -9.32 32.71 15.44
N ARG A 329 -8.31 33.47 14.99
CA ARG A 329 -8.29 34.08 13.65
C ARG A 329 -8.30 33.04 12.55
N VAL A 330 -7.76 31.84 12.80
CA VAL A 330 -7.78 30.70 11.87
C VAL A 330 -9.22 30.21 11.63
N ALA A 331 -10.14 30.37 12.59
CA ALA A 331 -11.55 30.00 12.43
C ALA A 331 -12.24 30.80 11.30
N ARG A 332 -11.67 31.93 10.84
CA ARG A 332 -12.15 32.66 9.66
C ARG A 332 -12.06 31.83 8.38
N ALA A 333 -11.16 30.86 8.31
CA ALA A 333 -11.02 29.95 7.18
C ALA A 333 -12.26 29.05 7.00
N LEU A 334 -13.00 28.77 8.08
CA LEU A 334 -14.25 27.98 8.04
C LEU A 334 -15.32 28.59 7.12
N ARG A 335 -15.20 29.89 6.80
CA ARG A 335 -16.09 30.58 5.85
C ARG A 335 -16.01 30.03 4.42
N LEU A 336 -14.90 29.39 4.04
CA LEU A 336 -14.76 28.76 2.73
C LEU A 336 -15.74 27.62 2.51
N MET A 337 -16.23 26.98 3.59
CA MET A 337 -17.24 25.91 3.51
C MET A 337 -18.55 26.39 2.87
N ARG A 338 -18.89 27.67 2.98
CA ARG A 338 -20.11 28.23 2.36
C ARG A 338 -20.05 28.18 0.83
N SER A 339 -18.87 28.32 0.25
CA SER A 339 -18.68 28.39 -1.21
C SER A 339 -18.09 27.13 -1.82
N TRP A 340 -17.39 26.32 -1.02
CA TRP A 340 -16.72 25.12 -1.49
C TRP A 340 -17.46 23.87 -1.04
N GLN A 341 -18.27 23.32 -1.95
CA GLN A 341 -19.10 22.15 -1.68
C GLN A 341 -18.28 20.92 -1.29
N GLY A 342 -17.12 20.68 -1.92
CA GLY A 342 -16.24 19.56 -1.55
C GLY A 342 -15.75 19.63 -0.11
N LEU A 343 -15.28 20.80 0.35
CA LEU A 343 -14.88 21.00 1.75
C LEU A 343 -16.07 20.87 2.71
N TYR A 344 -17.22 21.43 2.34
CA TYR A 344 -18.45 21.30 3.14
C TYR A 344 -18.87 19.85 3.29
N SER A 345 -18.87 19.08 2.19
CA SER A 345 -19.20 17.66 2.18
C SER A 345 -18.33 16.93 3.19
N VAL A 346 -17.01 16.96 3.02
CA VAL A 346 -16.06 16.26 3.91
C VAL A 346 -16.25 16.64 5.38
N VAL A 347 -16.38 17.93 5.71
CA VAL A 347 -16.57 18.37 7.10
C VAL A 347 -17.93 17.95 7.65
N ALA A 348 -18.99 18.01 6.83
CA ALA A 348 -20.33 17.57 7.23
C ALA A 348 -20.37 16.06 7.48
N THR A 349 -19.76 15.25 6.62
CA THR A 349 -19.60 13.80 6.80
C THR A 349 -18.89 13.51 8.12
N LEU A 350 -17.73 14.15 8.37
CA LEU A 350 -16.97 13.96 9.62
C LEU A 350 -17.80 14.30 10.86
N LEU A 351 -18.59 15.37 10.83
CA LEU A 351 -19.45 15.76 11.95
C LEU A 351 -20.63 14.78 12.16
N ARG A 352 -21.22 14.24 11.09
CA ARG A 352 -22.27 13.22 11.17
C ARG A 352 -21.74 11.91 11.76
N VAL A 353 -20.51 11.55 11.41
CA VAL A 353 -19.87 10.27 11.79
C VAL A 353 -19.15 10.36 13.14
N ALA A 354 -18.89 11.56 13.66
CA ALA A 354 -18.21 11.81 14.93
C ALA A 354 -18.74 10.96 16.12
N PRO A 355 -20.05 10.73 16.30
CA PRO A 355 -20.54 9.85 17.37
C PRO A 355 -20.08 8.39 17.22
N LYS A 356 -20.11 7.84 15.99
CA LYS A 356 -19.62 6.49 15.67
C LYS A 356 -18.11 6.41 15.96
N ILE A 357 -17.34 7.37 15.45
CA ILE A 357 -15.89 7.50 15.67
C ILE A 357 -15.54 7.61 17.16
N SER A 358 -16.30 8.39 17.93
CA SER A 358 -16.03 8.61 19.36
C SER A 358 -16.15 7.32 20.20
N SER A 359 -17.08 6.45 19.83
CA SER A 359 -17.27 5.16 20.49
C SER A 359 -16.08 4.23 20.23
N LEU A 360 -15.56 4.25 18.99
CA LEU A 360 -14.38 3.49 18.60
C LEU A 360 -13.11 4.02 19.28
N PHE A 361 -12.92 5.35 19.33
CA PHE A 361 -11.84 5.96 20.12
C PHE A 361 -11.85 5.48 21.57
N CYS A 362 -13.03 5.33 22.16
CA CYS A 362 -13.15 4.80 23.51
C CYS A 362 -12.67 3.33 23.60
N VAL A 363 -13.00 2.48 22.63
CA VAL A 363 -12.47 1.11 22.56
C VAL A 363 -10.95 1.13 22.45
N THR A 364 -10.41 1.86 21.47
CA THR A 364 -8.96 1.99 21.22
C THR A 364 -8.25 2.45 22.49
N PHE A 365 -8.75 3.51 23.13
CA PHE A 365 -8.20 4.01 24.38
C PHE A 365 -8.23 2.98 25.52
N VAL A 366 -9.31 2.21 25.68
CA VAL A 366 -9.39 1.15 26.70
C VAL A 366 -8.38 0.04 26.43
N ILE A 367 -8.21 -0.37 25.17
CA ILE A 367 -7.23 -1.39 24.78
C ILE A 367 -5.81 -0.87 25.01
N MET A 368 -5.51 0.35 24.58
CA MET A 368 -4.22 1.00 24.83
C MET A 368 -3.93 1.06 26.33
N LEU A 369 -4.91 1.45 27.15
CA LEU A 369 -4.78 1.50 28.60
C LEU A 369 -4.43 0.13 29.21
N VAL A 370 -4.96 -0.98 28.67
CA VAL A 370 -4.58 -2.33 29.11
C VAL A 370 -3.11 -2.60 28.82
N PHE A 371 -2.65 -2.30 27.59
CA PHE A 371 -1.26 -2.50 27.20
C PHE A 371 -0.31 -1.58 27.98
N THR A 372 -0.63 -0.29 28.13
CA THR A 372 0.17 0.66 28.92
C THR A 372 0.35 0.18 30.36
N LEU A 373 -0.73 -0.22 31.04
CA LEU A 373 -0.64 -0.72 32.41
C LEU A 373 0.14 -2.04 32.50
N ALA A 374 0.04 -2.92 31.50
CA ALA A 374 0.84 -4.13 31.43
C ALA A 374 2.33 -3.80 31.20
N GLY A 375 2.64 -2.88 30.29
CA GLY A 375 3.98 -2.39 30.00
C GLY A 375 4.63 -1.75 31.23
N MET A 376 3.91 -0.95 32.00
CA MET A 376 4.40 -0.40 33.29
C MET A 376 4.81 -1.48 34.30
N GLU A 377 4.11 -2.63 34.32
CA GLU A 377 4.46 -3.74 35.23
C GLU A 377 5.63 -4.59 34.69
N PHE A 378 5.82 -4.65 33.37
CA PHE A 378 6.89 -5.42 32.74
C PHE A 378 8.20 -4.66 32.59
N PHE A 379 8.12 -3.38 32.23
CA PHE A 379 9.23 -2.54 31.76
C PHE A 379 9.39 -1.24 32.56
N GLY A 380 8.52 -0.96 33.54
CA GLY A 380 8.67 0.24 34.37
C GLY A 380 9.97 0.19 35.19
N GLY A 381 10.80 1.22 35.05
CA GLY A 381 12.06 1.38 35.78
C GLY A 381 13.22 0.53 35.28
N ILE A 382 13.20 0.06 34.02
CA ILE A 382 14.31 -0.73 33.45
C ILE A 382 15.51 0.14 33.02
N TYR A 383 15.29 1.42 32.72
CA TYR A 383 16.34 2.35 32.31
C TYR A 383 16.97 3.02 33.54
N THR A 384 18.06 2.44 34.03
CA THR A 384 18.85 2.91 35.18
C THR A 384 20.29 3.20 34.76
N GLU A 385 21.04 3.91 35.62
CA GLU A 385 22.48 4.17 35.38
C GLU A 385 23.28 2.87 35.26
N ASP A 386 22.91 1.83 36.02
CA ASP A 386 23.51 0.49 35.95
C ASP A 386 23.29 -0.18 34.57
N ALA A 387 22.22 0.20 33.86
CA ALA A 387 21.91 -0.28 32.52
C ALA A 387 22.50 0.63 31.42
N GLY A 388 23.33 1.61 31.78
CA GLY A 388 23.96 2.55 30.84
C GLY A 388 23.12 3.77 30.49
N TYR A 389 22.02 4.05 31.22
CA TYR A 389 21.12 5.17 30.91
C TYR A 389 21.11 6.25 32.00
N SER A 390 21.13 7.51 31.60
CA SER A 390 21.10 8.64 32.53
C SER A 390 19.72 8.82 33.17
N GLU A 391 19.68 9.04 34.49
CA GLU A 391 18.44 9.40 35.21
C GLU A 391 18.06 10.89 35.05
N VAL A 392 19.00 11.71 34.58
CA VAL A 392 18.81 13.15 34.36
C VAL A 392 18.72 13.40 32.86
N PRO A 393 17.82 14.30 32.39
CA PRO A 393 17.75 14.64 30.97
C PRO A 393 19.10 15.14 30.44
N CYS A 394 19.42 14.74 29.21
CA CYS A 394 20.69 15.07 28.54
C CYS A 394 20.45 16.23 27.56
N PRO A 395 20.78 17.49 27.92
CA PRO A 395 20.52 18.63 27.05
C PRO A 395 21.36 18.51 25.78
N GLY A 396 20.71 18.59 24.61
CA GLY A 396 21.41 18.50 23.32
C GLY A 396 22.13 17.17 23.09
N ALA A 397 21.56 16.07 23.57
CA ALA A 397 22.13 14.71 23.52
C ALA A 397 23.46 14.52 24.28
N VAL A 398 23.91 15.51 25.06
CA VAL A 398 25.10 15.41 25.91
C VAL A 398 24.68 15.16 27.35
N CYS A 399 24.94 13.95 27.85
CA CYS A 399 24.61 13.58 29.21
C CYS A 399 25.60 14.14 30.24
N PRO A 400 25.18 14.43 31.48
CA PRO A 400 26.09 14.89 32.54
C PRO A 400 27.24 13.93 32.82
N ASN A 401 26.99 12.62 32.65
CA ASN A 401 28.02 11.59 32.57
C ASN A 401 28.14 11.16 31.11
N PRO A 402 29.31 11.30 30.46
CA PRO A 402 29.50 10.96 29.06
C PRO A 402 29.40 9.46 28.77
N ASP A 403 29.55 8.59 29.79
CA ASP A 403 29.46 7.14 29.64
C ASP A 403 28.00 6.62 29.65
N LEU A 404 27.02 7.51 29.88
CA LEU A 404 25.59 7.15 29.95
C LEU A 404 24.84 7.70 28.73
N ALA A 405 23.96 6.89 28.17
CA ALA A 405 23.03 7.28 27.12
C ALA A 405 21.78 7.98 27.68
N GLU A 406 21.14 8.83 26.88
CA GLU A 406 19.83 9.35 27.24
C GLU A 406 18.78 8.23 27.24
N LYS A 407 17.81 8.28 28.17
CA LYS A 407 16.69 7.34 28.16
C LYS A 407 15.94 7.41 26.82
N PRO A 408 15.49 6.29 26.25
CA PRO A 408 14.61 6.32 25.08
C PRO A 408 13.36 7.18 25.32
N TYR A 409 12.89 7.90 24.28
CA TYR A 409 11.63 8.65 24.31
C TYR A 409 10.42 7.72 24.17
N TYR A 410 10.59 6.71 23.31
CA TYR A 410 9.67 5.59 23.09
C TYR A 410 9.99 4.42 24.03
N ALA A 411 9.06 3.46 24.14
CA ALA A 411 9.12 2.34 25.07
C ALA A 411 9.37 2.72 26.55
N ASN A 412 9.12 3.98 26.91
CA ASN A 412 9.26 4.48 28.27
C ASN A 412 7.98 4.20 29.06
N PHE A 413 8.03 3.17 29.93
CA PHE A 413 6.94 2.74 30.78
C PHE A 413 7.12 3.13 32.26
N ASP A 414 8.00 4.10 32.57
CA ASP A 414 8.19 4.61 33.93
C ASP A 414 6.92 5.30 34.45
N TYR A 415 6.21 5.99 33.55
CA TYR A 415 5.00 6.74 33.86
C TYR A 415 3.87 6.43 32.87
N PHE A 416 2.63 6.67 33.32
CA PHE A 416 1.44 6.36 32.55
C PHE A 416 1.34 7.14 31.23
N TYR A 417 1.65 8.44 31.21
CA TYR A 417 1.50 9.27 30.02
C TYR A 417 2.52 8.92 28.91
N PRO A 418 3.84 8.83 29.20
CA PRO A 418 4.83 8.32 28.23
C PRO A 418 4.55 6.87 27.79
N GLY A 419 4.06 6.02 28.71
CA GLY A 419 3.65 4.65 28.37
C GLY A 419 2.41 4.60 27.47
N MET A 420 1.53 5.60 27.54
CA MET A 420 0.38 5.73 26.62
C MET A 420 0.85 6.19 25.24
N LEU A 421 1.78 7.15 25.18
CA LEU A 421 2.40 7.59 23.92
C LEU A 421 3.16 6.44 23.24
N SER A 422 3.93 5.68 24.02
CA SER A 422 4.67 4.51 23.51
C SER A 422 3.72 3.47 22.92
N VAL A 423 2.59 3.18 23.57
CA VAL A 423 1.58 2.26 23.02
C VAL A 423 0.87 2.84 21.80
N PHE A 424 0.68 4.16 21.75
CA PHE A 424 0.13 4.82 20.57
C PHE A 424 1.05 4.67 19.35
N ILE A 425 2.36 4.88 19.51
CA ILE A 425 3.38 4.65 18.47
C ILE A 425 3.38 3.19 18.01
N LEU A 426 3.31 2.23 18.94
CA LEU A 426 3.18 0.81 18.59
C LEU A 426 1.91 0.50 17.79
N PHE A 427 0.82 1.24 18.02
CA PHE A 427 -0.44 1.05 17.30
C PHE A 427 -0.39 1.67 15.90
N THR A 428 0.40 2.71 15.66
CA THR A 428 0.57 3.31 14.33
C THR A 428 1.42 2.45 13.40
N GLY A 429 2.24 1.55 13.94
CA GLY A 429 2.96 0.52 13.17
C GLY A 429 4.47 0.49 13.40
N GLU A 430 5.03 1.51 14.04
CA GLU A 430 6.45 1.59 14.42
C GLU A 430 6.70 0.77 15.68
N TRP A 431 7.23 -0.42 15.52
CA TRP A 431 7.42 -1.34 16.63
C TRP A 431 8.85 -1.84 16.78
N VAL A 432 9.66 -1.82 15.72
CA VAL A 432 11.03 -2.32 15.77
C VAL A 432 11.87 -1.48 16.73
N ASP A 433 12.00 -0.17 16.53
CA ASP A 433 12.79 0.70 17.42
C ASP A 433 12.30 0.68 18.87
N SER A 434 10.98 0.69 19.07
CA SER A 434 10.37 0.54 20.39
C SER A 434 10.75 -0.77 21.07
N SER A 435 10.75 -1.86 20.32
CA SER A 435 11.15 -3.17 20.86
C SER A 435 12.66 -3.26 21.08
N LEU A 436 13.48 -2.64 20.23
CA LEU A 436 14.93 -2.58 20.36
C LEU A 436 15.36 -1.82 21.62
N ALA A 437 14.73 -0.68 21.90
CA ALA A 437 14.99 0.08 23.12
C ALA A 437 14.72 -0.72 24.40
N ALA A 438 13.75 -1.64 24.41
CA ALA A 438 13.53 -2.52 25.55
C ALA A 438 14.44 -3.77 25.50
N ALA A 439 14.79 -4.25 24.30
CA ALA A 439 15.67 -5.39 24.08
C ALA A 439 17.12 -5.09 24.46
N SER A 440 17.58 -3.84 24.39
CA SER A 440 18.92 -3.44 24.83
C SER A 440 19.20 -3.82 26.29
N VAL A 441 18.16 -3.84 27.14
CA VAL A 441 18.26 -4.19 28.57
C VAL A 441 17.83 -5.64 28.84
N LEU A 442 16.76 -6.12 28.20
CA LEU A 442 16.12 -7.40 28.53
C LEU A 442 16.30 -8.50 27.47
N GLY A 443 16.94 -8.18 26.35
CA GLY A 443 17.12 -9.04 25.18
C GLY A 443 15.81 -9.32 24.43
N PRO A 444 15.79 -10.34 23.54
CA PRO A 444 14.66 -10.61 22.65
C PRO A 444 13.40 -11.12 23.36
N LYS A 445 13.48 -11.35 24.68
CA LYS A 445 12.33 -11.76 25.50
C LYS A 445 11.20 -10.74 25.44
N VAL A 446 11.51 -9.46 25.25
CA VAL A 446 10.52 -8.36 25.20
C VAL A 446 9.40 -8.60 24.18
N LEU A 447 9.67 -9.38 23.12
CA LEU A 447 8.71 -9.77 22.08
C LEU A 447 7.41 -10.38 22.60
N PHE A 448 7.39 -10.99 23.79
CA PHE A 448 6.15 -11.52 24.39
C PHE A 448 5.08 -10.42 24.58
N TYR A 449 5.49 -9.16 24.70
CA TYR A 449 4.61 -8.01 24.84
C TYR A 449 4.45 -7.26 23.52
N PHE A 450 5.55 -6.96 22.83
CA PHE A 450 5.53 -6.09 21.64
C PHE A 450 4.78 -6.74 20.46
N ILE A 451 4.97 -8.03 20.19
CA ILE A 451 4.27 -8.72 19.09
C ILE A 451 2.74 -8.70 19.32
N PRO A 452 2.20 -9.15 20.48
CA PRO A 452 0.76 -9.04 20.71
C PRO A 452 0.22 -7.61 20.72
N CYS A 453 0.99 -6.64 21.24
CA CYS A 453 0.62 -5.23 21.24
C CYS A 453 0.44 -4.71 19.81
N MET A 454 1.42 -4.97 18.95
CA MET A 454 1.40 -4.56 17.54
C MET A 454 0.30 -5.31 16.75
N CYS A 455 0.14 -6.63 16.94
CA CYS A 455 -0.92 -7.39 16.27
C CYS A 455 -2.34 -6.90 16.65
N VAL A 456 -2.58 -6.55 17.91
CA VAL A 456 -3.88 -6.03 18.34
C VAL A 456 -4.05 -4.56 17.90
N GLY A 457 -3.01 -3.73 18.03
CA GLY A 457 -3.06 -2.33 17.67
C GLY A 457 -3.17 -2.09 16.17
N SER A 458 -2.14 -2.47 15.43
CA SER A 458 -1.98 -2.18 14.01
C SER A 458 -2.89 -3.06 13.12
N PHE A 459 -2.91 -4.39 13.33
CA PHE A 459 -3.67 -5.28 12.44
C PHE A 459 -5.18 -5.34 12.74
N LEU A 460 -5.59 -5.16 13.99
CA LEU A 460 -6.99 -5.25 14.39
C LEU A 460 -7.60 -3.86 14.59
N VAL A 461 -7.16 -3.11 15.60
CA VAL A 461 -7.81 -1.86 16.02
C VAL A 461 -7.71 -0.77 14.95
N MET A 462 -6.53 -0.54 14.38
CA MET A 462 -6.36 0.47 13.33
C MET A 462 -7.10 0.11 12.04
N ASN A 463 -7.10 -1.16 11.63
CA ASN A 463 -7.83 -1.57 10.44
C ASN A 463 -9.36 -1.53 10.63
N ILE A 464 -9.87 -1.78 11.84
CA ILE A 464 -11.29 -1.53 12.18
C ILE A 464 -11.62 -0.04 12.04
N PHE A 465 -10.71 0.81 12.53
CA PHE A 465 -10.86 2.26 12.41
C PHE A 465 -10.93 2.71 10.96
N ILE A 466 -10.01 2.23 10.12
CA ILE A 466 -10.00 2.49 8.68
C ILE A 466 -11.29 2.00 8.01
N GLY A 467 -11.69 0.75 8.27
CA GLY A 467 -12.91 0.17 7.70
C GLY A 467 -14.18 0.94 8.05
N MET A 468 -14.32 1.41 9.29
CA MET A 468 -15.46 2.21 9.73
C MET A 468 -15.49 3.59 9.06
N VAL A 469 -14.35 4.25 8.94
CA VAL A 469 -14.23 5.56 8.28
C VAL A 469 -14.55 5.44 6.78
N LEU A 470 -13.99 4.44 6.11
CA LEU A 470 -14.28 4.17 4.69
C LEU A 470 -15.76 3.84 4.46
N SER A 471 -16.36 3.02 5.31
CA SER A 471 -17.80 2.71 5.25
C SER A 471 -18.64 3.98 5.40
N ALA A 472 -18.23 4.92 6.24
CA ALA A 472 -18.97 6.15 6.47
C ALA A 472 -18.86 7.16 5.32
N PHE A 473 -17.71 7.18 4.62
CA PHE A 473 -17.56 7.97 3.39
C PHE A 473 -18.28 7.33 2.19
N GLY A 474 -18.41 6.00 2.14
CA GLY A 474 -19.21 5.32 1.11
C GLY A 474 -20.73 5.38 1.32
N GLU A 475 -21.22 5.75 2.51
CA GLU A 475 -22.67 5.86 2.81
C GLU A 475 -23.34 7.09 2.17
N GLU A 476 -22.60 8.16 1.82
CA GLU A 476 -23.18 9.42 1.32
C GLU A 476 -23.62 9.36 -0.15
N ASP A 477 -22.99 8.53 -0.98
CA ASP A 477 -23.34 8.42 -2.40
C ASP A 477 -24.72 7.77 -2.61
N GLU A 478 -25.20 6.96 -1.65
CA GLU A 478 -26.54 6.36 -1.69
C GLU A 478 -27.67 7.33 -1.25
N GLU A 479 -27.38 8.40 -0.53
CA GLU A 479 -28.41 9.35 -0.03
C GLU A 479 -28.78 10.41 -1.07
N GLU A 480 -27.87 10.81 -1.98
CA GLU A 480 -28.16 11.80 -3.02
C GLU A 480 -29.03 11.27 -4.18
N GLU A 481 -29.12 9.95 -4.37
CA GLU A 481 -30.04 9.35 -5.37
C GLU A 481 -31.53 9.44 -4.94
N GLY A 482 -31.82 9.86 -3.70
CA GLY A 482 -33.17 9.95 -3.13
C GLY A 482 -33.98 11.20 -3.49
N GLU A 483 -33.38 12.24 -4.07
CA GLU A 483 -34.15 13.33 -4.70
C GLU A 483 -34.43 12.96 -6.15
N GLU A 484 -35.70 12.68 -6.49
CA GLU A 484 -36.19 12.39 -7.84
C GLU A 484 -35.69 13.44 -8.86
N LYS A 485 -34.52 13.19 -9.46
CA LYS A 485 -34.22 13.67 -10.80
C LYS A 485 -35.22 12.96 -11.73
N PRO A 486 -35.90 13.69 -12.64
CA PRO A 486 -36.73 13.02 -13.63
C PRO A 486 -35.88 11.96 -14.33
N ALA A 487 -36.40 10.74 -14.40
CA ALA A 487 -35.71 9.59 -14.99
C ALA A 487 -34.95 10.05 -16.24
N PRO A 488 -33.62 9.85 -16.31
CA PRO A 488 -32.89 10.10 -17.53
C PRO A 488 -33.61 9.29 -18.62
N GLU A 489 -33.96 9.93 -19.74
CA GLU A 489 -34.35 9.19 -20.93
C GLU A 489 -33.36 8.04 -21.12
N GLU A 490 -33.86 6.81 -21.29
CA GLU A 490 -33.04 5.64 -21.56
C GLU A 490 -31.96 6.05 -22.57
N PRO A 491 -30.67 6.01 -22.21
CA PRO A 491 -29.63 6.23 -23.18
C PRO A 491 -29.87 5.18 -24.29
N PRO A 492 -29.79 5.58 -25.57
CA PRO A 492 -29.93 4.62 -26.65
C PRO A 492 -28.97 3.47 -26.38
N ALA A 493 -29.51 2.24 -26.46
CA ALA A 493 -28.79 1.01 -26.16
C ALA A 493 -27.32 1.11 -26.59
N PRO A 494 -26.36 0.71 -25.73
CA PRO A 494 -24.95 0.80 -26.06
C PRO A 494 -24.75 0.21 -27.44
N ALA A 495 -24.23 1.04 -28.35
CA ALA A 495 -23.68 0.52 -29.59
C ALA A 495 -22.75 -0.62 -29.18
N ALA A 496 -22.92 -1.77 -29.83
CA ALA A 496 -22.13 -2.96 -29.59
C ALA A 496 -20.66 -2.59 -29.34
N PRO A 497 -19.95 -3.31 -28.45
CA PRO A 497 -18.52 -3.06 -28.27
C PRO A 497 -17.90 -3.01 -29.66
N HIS A 498 -17.25 -1.88 -29.98
CA HIS A 498 -16.28 -1.86 -31.05
C HIS A 498 -15.24 -2.89 -30.66
N SER A 499 -15.48 -4.13 -31.08
CA SER A 499 -14.42 -5.09 -31.19
C SER A 499 -13.41 -4.43 -32.13
N ASP A 500 -12.15 -4.40 -31.72
CA ASP A 500 -11.00 -4.23 -32.61
C ASP A 500 -10.87 -5.44 -33.56
N LEU A 501 -12.00 -5.88 -34.14
CA LEU A 501 -11.99 -6.39 -35.48
C LEU A 501 -11.54 -5.22 -36.34
N ARG A 502 -10.46 -5.44 -37.09
CA ARG A 502 -10.17 -4.66 -38.30
C ARG A 502 -11.37 -4.77 -39.23
N GLU A 503 -12.44 -4.02 -38.98
CA GLU A 503 -13.36 -3.61 -40.02
C GLU A 503 -12.50 -2.77 -40.97
N GLU A 504 -12.31 -3.29 -42.19
CA GLU A 504 -11.79 -2.47 -43.28
C GLU A 504 -12.80 -1.34 -43.53
N MET A 505 -12.64 -0.24 -42.79
CA MET A 505 -13.37 0.99 -43.03
C MET A 505 -13.10 1.43 -44.49
N PRO A 506 -14.10 1.97 -45.19
CA PRO A 506 -13.94 2.41 -46.56
C PRO A 506 -12.79 3.43 -46.66
N TRP A 507 -11.99 3.29 -47.72
CA TRP A 507 -10.76 4.08 -47.97
C TRP A 507 -10.94 5.57 -47.66
N PRO A 508 -10.08 6.20 -46.82
CA PRO A 508 -10.12 7.63 -46.63
C PRO A 508 -9.83 8.31 -47.97
N GLN A 509 -10.74 9.19 -48.42
CA GLN A 509 -10.54 10.00 -49.63
C GLN A 509 -9.53 11.15 -49.43
N GLU A 510 -8.90 11.23 -48.25
CA GLU A 510 -8.08 12.35 -47.81
C GLU A 510 -6.58 12.17 -48.13
N HIS A 511 -5.93 13.29 -48.44
CA HIS A 511 -4.49 13.37 -48.71
C HIS A 511 -3.68 13.50 -47.41
N SER A 512 -2.73 12.60 -47.17
CA SER A 512 -1.74 12.75 -46.09
C SER A 512 -0.73 13.85 -46.46
N LEU A 513 -0.45 14.78 -45.54
CA LEU A 513 0.42 15.96 -45.73
C LEU A 513 0.05 16.82 -46.97
N CYS A 514 -1.20 16.76 -47.43
CA CYS A 514 -1.65 17.36 -48.69
C CYS A 514 -0.88 16.89 -49.96
N LEU A 515 -0.04 15.85 -49.85
CA LEU A 515 0.86 15.37 -50.90
C LEU A 515 0.59 13.90 -51.29
N PHE A 516 0.24 13.04 -50.33
CA PHE A 516 0.10 11.60 -50.53
C PHE A 516 -1.36 11.17 -50.56
N GLY A 517 -1.91 10.98 -51.78
CA GLY A 517 -3.26 10.45 -51.97
C GLY A 517 -3.39 8.95 -51.60
N PRO A 518 -4.62 8.43 -51.44
CA PRO A 518 -4.89 7.05 -50.98
C PRO A 518 -4.35 5.94 -51.91
N ARG A 519 -4.09 6.25 -53.19
CA ARG A 519 -3.49 5.29 -54.15
C ARG A 519 -1.96 5.36 -54.24
N ASN A 520 -1.30 6.21 -53.45
CA ASN A 520 0.15 6.35 -53.52
C ASN A 520 0.85 5.10 -52.94
N ILE A 521 1.77 4.54 -53.72
CA ILE A 521 2.54 3.33 -53.38
C ILE A 521 3.35 3.55 -52.09
N LEU A 522 3.88 4.76 -51.89
CA LEU A 522 4.69 5.10 -50.72
C LEU A 522 3.86 5.02 -49.42
N ARG A 523 2.64 5.58 -49.44
CA ARG A 523 1.74 5.58 -48.27
C ARG A 523 1.34 4.15 -47.90
N ARG A 524 0.96 3.34 -48.89
CA ARG A 524 0.62 1.91 -48.69
C ARG A 524 1.80 1.08 -48.20
N ALA A 525 3.00 1.35 -48.69
CA ALA A 525 4.21 0.68 -48.23
C ALA A 525 4.51 1.04 -46.76
N CYS A 526 4.40 2.33 -46.39
CA CYS A 526 4.57 2.77 -45.00
C CYS A 526 3.52 2.15 -44.08
N GLU A 527 2.25 2.12 -44.50
CA GLU A 527 1.17 1.48 -43.74
C GLU A 527 1.40 -0.03 -43.57
N GLY A 528 1.90 -0.72 -44.61
CA GLY A 528 2.29 -2.13 -44.53
C GLY A 528 3.47 -2.40 -43.59
N ILE A 529 4.40 -1.45 -43.46
CA ILE A 529 5.53 -1.56 -42.52
C ILE A 529 5.06 -1.32 -41.09
N VAL A 530 4.33 -0.23 -40.85
CA VAL A 530 3.89 0.18 -39.50
C VAL A 530 2.89 -0.82 -38.90
N SER A 531 2.06 -1.48 -39.71
CA SER A 531 1.09 -2.48 -39.23
C SER A 531 1.66 -3.89 -39.01
N ASN A 532 2.95 -4.10 -39.29
CA ASN A 532 3.60 -5.40 -39.13
C ASN A 532 4.03 -5.64 -37.67
N LYS A 533 3.61 -6.77 -37.08
CA LYS A 533 4.00 -7.17 -35.72
C LYS A 533 5.52 -7.24 -35.53
N VAL A 534 6.29 -7.60 -36.56
CA VAL A 534 7.76 -7.64 -36.50
C VAL A 534 8.35 -6.23 -36.36
N PHE A 535 7.76 -5.24 -37.04
CA PHE A 535 8.19 -3.85 -36.91
C PHE A 535 7.88 -3.31 -35.52
N GLU A 536 6.71 -3.65 -34.97
CA GLU A 536 6.33 -3.29 -33.61
C GLU A 536 7.27 -3.89 -32.55
N GLN A 537 7.56 -5.20 -32.63
CA GLN A 537 8.51 -5.87 -31.75
C GLN A 537 9.94 -5.31 -31.90
N PHE A 538 10.35 -4.95 -33.12
CA PHE A 538 11.63 -4.30 -33.37
C PHE A 538 11.71 -2.94 -32.66
N ILE A 539 10.70 -2.08 -32.81
CA ILE A 539 10.66 -0.78 -32.14
C ILE A 539 10.65 -0.95 -30.61
N LEU A 540 9.90 -1.92 -30.09
CA LEU A 540 9.90 -2.25 -28.67
C LEU A 540 11.30 -2.61 -28.16
N LEU A 541 12.03 -3.47 -28.88
CA LEU A 541 13.41 -3.83 -28.54
C LEU A 541 14.32 -2.60 -28.54
N ILE A 542 14.16 -1.69 -29.52
CA ILE A 542 14.93 -0.44 -29.57
C ILE A 542 14.59 0.50 -28.40
N ILE A 543 13.33 0.56 -27.96
CA ILE A 543 12.93 1.33 -26.77
C ILE A 543 13.63 0.76 -25.53
N LEU A 544 13.63 -0.58 -25.36
CA LEU A 544 14.31 -1.24 -24.23
C LEU A 544 15.82 -1.01 -24.28
N ALA A 545 16.45 -1.16 -25.45
CA ALA A 545 17.88 -0.89 -25.64
C ALA A 545 18.24 0.58 -25.37
N SER A 546 17.40 1.52 -25.80
CA SER A 546 17.57 2.95 -25.52
C SER A 546 17.42 3.28 -24.05
N SER A 547 16.55 2.57 -23.33
CA SER A 547 16.35 2.77 -21.89
C SER A 547 17.51 2.15 -21.10
N TYR A 548 17.99 0.98 -21.50
CA TYR A 548 19.17 0.34 -20.92
C TYR A 548 20.43 1.19 -21.12
N SER A 549 20.61 1.79 -22.30
CA SER A 549 21.70 2.74 -22.55
C SER A 549 21.67 3.93 -21.59
N LEU A 550 20.49 4.40 -21.20
CA LEU A 550 20.34 5.50 -20.23
C LEU A 550 20.70 5.06 -18.81
N ALA A 551 20.49 3.79 -18.47
CA ALA A 551 20.85 3.26 -17.16
C ALA A 551 22.36 3.08 -16.94
N ILE A 552 23.13 2.92 -18.03
CA ILE A 552 24.60 2.81 -17.98
C ILE A 552 25.28 4.19 -17.99
N ASP A 553 24.58 5.24 -18.43
CA ASP A 553 25.09 6.60 -18.56
C ASP A 553 25.19 7.28 -17.17
N THR A 554 26.10 6.79 -16.33
CA THR A 554 26.31 7.29 -14.96
C THR A 554 27.20 8.54 -14.96
N PRO A 555 27.01 9.47 -14.01
CA PRO A 555 27.80 10.69 -13.95
C PRO A 555 29.27 10.44 -13.55
N LEU A 556 29.55 9.28 -12.93
CA LEU A 556 30.89 8.83 -12.54
C LEU A 556 31.67 8.21 -13.70
N LEU A 557 31.04 8.01 -14.87
CA LEU A 557 31.70 7.43 -16.03
C LEU A 557 32.75 8.40 -16.59
N ASP A 558 33.99 7.92 -16.75
CA ASP A 558 35.05 8.71 -17.35
C ASP A 558 34.64 9.18 -18.77
N PRO A 559 34.57 10.50 -19.03
CA PRO A 559 34.19 11.05 -20.33
C PRO A 559 35.08 10.58 -21.49
N GLU A 560 36.33 10.20 -21.21
CA GLU A 560 37.27 9.71 -22.23
C GLU A 560 37.15 8.19 -22.51
N SER A 561 36.31 7.49 -21.75
CA SER A 561 36.12 6.04 -21.89
C SER A 561 35.47 5.63 -23.21
N ALA A 562 35.86 4.46 -23.73
CA ALA A 562 35.23 3.88 -24.93
C ALA A 562 33.73 3.63 -24.75
N THR A 563 33.30 3.37 -23.51
CA THR A 563 31.90 3.23 -23.11
C THR A 563 31.12 4.53 -23.28
N ALA A 564 31.65 5.67 -22.84
CA ALA A 564 31.01 6.98 -23.03
C ALA A 564 30.85 7.34 -24.51
N ALA A 565 31.89 7.06 -25.32
CA ALA A 565 31.84 7.25 -26.76
C ALA A 565 30.77 6.36 -27.45
N LEU A 566 30.67 5.09 -27.02
CA LEU A 566 29.66 4.16 -27.51
C LEU A 566 28.24 4.60 -27.15
N LEU A 567 28.00 5.06 -25.92
CA LEU A 567 26.70 5.55 -25.45
C LEU A 567 26.25 6.79 -26.25
N THR A 568 27.18 7.71 -26.50
CA THR A 568 26.92 8.90 -27.31
C THR A 568 26.52 8.53 -28.74
N LEU A 569 27.26 7.62 -29.38
CA LEU A 569 26.93 7.11 -30.71
C LEU A 569 25.57 6.40 -30.73
N SER A 570 25.30 5.57 -29.72
CA SER A 570 24.05 4.83 -29.58
C SER A 570 22.85 5.78 -29.47
N ASN A 571 22.96 6.88 -28.71
CA ASN A 571 21.92 7.90 -28.59
C ASN A 571 21.57 8.56 -29.94
N TYR A 572 22.54 8.80 -30.82
CA TYR A 572 22.29 9.29 -32.18
C TYR A 572 21.56 8.26 -33.03
N ILE A 573 21.97 6.99 -32.97
CA ILE A 573 21.33 5.88 -33.71
C ILE A 573 19.88 5.72 -33.26
N PHE A 574 19.61 5.66 -31.95
CA PHE A 574 18.27 5.54 -31.43
C PHE A 574 17.38 6.72 -31.84
N THR A 575 17.88 7.94 -31.72
CA THR A 575 17.11 9.13 -32.14
C THR A 575 16.78 9.08 -33.63
N ALA A 576 17.72 8.67 -34.49
CA ALA A 576 17.47 8.52 -35.92
C ALA A 576 16.40 7.45 -36.23
N ILE A 577 16.41 6.32 -35.52
CA ILE A 577 15.39 5.27 -35.65
C ILE A 577 14.02 5.82 -35.25
N PHE A 578 13.92 6.53 -34.13
CA PHE A 578 12.64 7.09 -33.66
C PHE A 578 12.10 8.20 -34.55
N VAL A 579 12.97 9.04 -35.12
CA VAL A 579 12.56 10.02 -36.14
C VAL A 579 12.03 9.30 -37.39
N SER A 580 12.70 8.22 -37.81
CA SER A 580 12.27 7.42 -38.96
C SER A 580 10.91 6.76 -38.71
N GLU A 581 10.71 6.18 -37.54
CA GLU A 581 9.42 5.62 -37.11
C GLU A 581 8.31 6.68 -37.13
N MET A 582 8.56 7.86 -36.54
CA MET A 582 7.63 8.98 -36.52
C MET A 582 7.25 9.40 -37.95
N LEU A 583 8.22 9.54 -38.85
CA LEU A 583 7.96 9.92 -40.25
C LEU A 583 7.14 8.85 -40.99
N LEU A 584 7.43 7.56 -40.79
CA LEU A 584 6.66 6.46 -41.37
C LEU A 584 5.19 6.50 -40.92
N LYS A 585 4.94 6.72 -39.62
CA LYS A 585 3.59 6.87 -39.06
C LYS A 585 2.88 8.11 -39.62
N ILE A 586 3.54 9.26 -39.70
CA ILE A 586 2.96 10.49 -40.25
C ILE A 586 2.59 10.31 -41.74
N ILE A 587 3.42 9.64 -42.53
CA ILE A 587 3.12 9.36 -43.94
C ILE A 587 1.93 8.41 -44.07
N ALA A 588 1.87 7.34 -43.27
CA ALA A 588 0.80 6.34 -43.28
C ALA A 588 -0.56 6.94 -42.86
N TYR A 589 -0.58 7.59 -41.69
CA TYR A 589 -1.80 8.00 -40.98
C TYR A 589 -2.22 9.46 -41.25
N GLY A 590 -1.28 10.31 -41.69
CA GLY A 590 -1.45 11.76 -41.80
C GLY A 590 -1.04 12.48 -40.52
N PHE A 591 -0.72 13.78 -40.62
CA PHE A 591 -0.16 14.53 -39.50
C PHE A 591 -1.20 14.97 -38.45
N ALA A 592 -2.15 15.83 -38.85
CA ALA A 592 -3.14 16.43 -37.94
C ALA A 592 -4.58 16.46 -38.48
N PHE A 593 -4.75 16.69 -39.78
CA PHE A 593 -6.06 17.00 -40.36
C PHE A 593 -6.89 15.78 -40.76
N THR A 594 -6.27 14.60 -40.90
CA THR A 594 -6.96 13.38 -41.31
C THR A 594 -7.77 12.76 -40.17
N GLU A 595 -8.81 11.98 -40.48
CA GLU A 595 -9.59 11.25 -39.44
C GLU A 595 -8.70 10.35 -38.58
N ARG A 596 -7.75 9.64 -39.20
CA ARG A 596 -6.75 8.78 -38.53
C ARG A 596 -5.42 9.49 -38.23
N ALA A 597 -5.41 10.82 -38.08
CA ALA A 597 -4.16 11.57 -37.93
C ALA A 597 -3.28 11.12 -36.75
N TYR A 598 -1.96 11.13 -36.94
CA TYR A 598 -0.95 10.78 -35.94
C TYR A 598 -1.12 11.58 -34.64
N LEU A 599 -1.36 12.90 -34.72
CA LEU A 599 -1.53 13.75 -33.54
C LEU A 599 -2.90 13.63 -32.85
N LYS A 600 -3.85 12.83 -33.36
CA LYS A 600 -5.13 12.59 -32.65
C LYS A 600 -5.02 11.51 -31.59
N ASP A 601 -4.03 10.63 -31.68
CA ASP A 601 -3.75 9.62 -30.68
C ASP A 601 -2.83 10.20 -29.58
N GLY A 602 -3.25 10.12 -28.32
CA GLY A 602 -2.51 10.67 -27.18
C GLY A 602 -1.13 10.05 -26.98
N TRP A 603 -0.97 8.76 -27.30
CA TRP A 603 0.33 8.08 -27.19
C TRP A 603 1.30 8.54 -28.27
N ASN A 604 0.81 8.75 -29.49
CA ASN A 604 1.60 9.34 -30.56
C ASN A 604 1.97 10.81 -30.28
N GLN A 605 1.14 11.59 -29.57
CA GLN A 605 1.50 12.94 -29.12
C GLN A 605 2.68 12.92 -28.12
N LEU A 606 2.68 11.95 -27.19
CA LEU A 606 3.79 11.74 -26.26
C LEU A 606 5.07 11.33 -27.01
N ASP A 607 4.98 10.36 -27.92
CA ASP A 607 6.11 9.94 -28.77
C ASP A 607 6.69 11.13 -29.54
N PHE A 608 5.82 11.93 -30.16
CA PHE A 608 6.17 13.15 -30.88
C PHE A 608 6.95 14.12 -29.99
N PHE A 609 6.43 14.43 -28.80
CA PHE A 609 7.08 15.32 -27.85
C PHE A 609 8.49 14.84 -27.48
N ILE A 610 8.64 13.55 -27.14
CA ILE A 610 9.94 12.98 -26.73
C ILE A 610 10.93 12.99 -27.92
N VAL A 611 10.48 12.69 -29.14
CA VAL A 611 11.33 12.76 -30.34
C VAL A 611 11.80 14.20 -30.60
N VAL A 612 10.89 15.17 -30.55
CA VAL A 612 11.21 16.59 -30.77
C VAL A 612 12.21 17.09 -29.74
N VAL A 613 11.99 16.83 -28.45
CA VAL A 613 12.93 17.20 -27.38
C VAL A 613 14.31 16.60 -27.66
N SER A 614 14.37 15.29 -27.98
CA SER A 614 15.64 14.60 -28.27
C SER A 614 16.39 15.23 -29.46
N VAL A 615 15.68 15.57 -30.54
CA VAL A 615 16.28 16.24 -31.72
C VAL A 615 16.74 17.66 -31.38
N THR A 616 15.95 18.44 -30.64
CA THR A 616 16.33 19.82 -30.28
C THR A 616 17.57 19.88 -29.38
N VAL A 617 17.72 18.93 -28.46
CA VAL A 617 18.90 18.85 -27.59
C VAL A 617 20.15 18.46 -28.40
N ILE A 618 20.05 17.48 -29.29
CA ILE A 618 21.16 17.09 -30.17
C ILE A 618 21.54 18.24 -31.12
N ALA A 619 20.54 18.95 -31.66
CA ALA A 619 20.79 20.10 -32.52
C ALA A 619 21.50 21.24 -31.76
N ALA A 620 21.14 21.50 -30.50
CA ALA A 620 21.83 22.47 -29.66
C ALA A 620 23.29 22.08 -29.40
N GLU A 621 23.57 20.78 -29.18
CA GLU A 621 24.92 20.24 -28.97
C GLU A 621 25.80 20.34 -30.22
N VAL A 622 25.27 19.98 -31.39
CA VAL A 622 26.06 19.93 -32.64
C VAL A 622 26.31 21.34 -33.21
N LEU A 623 25.36 22.26 -33.03
CA LEU A 623 25.44 23.60 -33.61
C LEU A 623 26.10 24.64 -32.69
N ASP A 624 26.43 24.26 -31.44
CA ASP A 624 27.09 25.09 -30.42
C ASP A 624 26.47 26.51 -30.29
N ILE A 625 25.13 26.58 -30.19
CA ILE A 625 24.39 27.83 -30.17
C ILE A 625 24.19 28.29 -28.71
N PRO A 626 24.82 29.41 -28.25
CA PRO A 626 24.73 29.85 -26.85
C PRO A 626 23.31 30.19 -26.38
N ALA A 627 22.45 30.67 -27.30
CA ALA A 627 21.05 30.97 -27.01
C ALA A 627 20.21 29.73 -26.65
N LEU A 628 20.71 28.53 -27.01
CA LEU A 628 20.05 27.25 -26.71
C LEU A 628 20.67 26.56 -25.48
N ALA A 629 21.65 27.17 -24.81
CA ALA A 629 22.25 26.64 -23.59
C ALA A 629 21.22 26.32 -22.48
N PRO A 630 20.14 27.10 -22.24
CA PRO A 630 19.10 26.73 -21.29
C PRO A 630 18.34 25.44 -21.67
N LEU A 631 18.32 25.05 -22.95
CA LEU A 631 17.71 23.80 -23.41
C LEU A 631 18.55 22.57 -23.05
N THR A 632 19.80 22.76 -22.57
CA THR A 632 20.60 21.64 -22.04
C THR A 632 19.98 21.03 -20.78
N SER A 633 19.21 21.81 -20.00
CA SER A 633 18.40 21.29 -18.89
C SER A 633 17.29 20.33 -19.36
N PHE A 634 16.85 20.39 -20.63
CA PHE A 634 15.93 19.41 -21.20
C PHE A 634 16.56 18.04 -21.47
N ARG A 635 17.88 17.88 -21.31
CA ARG A 635 18.52 16.55 -21.28
C ARG A 635 17.90 15.65 -20.22
N VAL A 636 17.47 16.22 -19.09
CA VAL A 636 16.79 15.49 -18.01
C VAL A 636 15.49 14.85 -18.50
N LEU A 637 14.80 15.44 -19.48
CA LEU A 637 13.58 14.87 -20.08
C LEU A 637 13.84 13.57 -20.87
N ARG A 638 15.10 13.20 -21.13
CA ARG A 638 15.45 11.87 -21.66
C ARG A 638 15.03 10.75 -20.70
N ALA A 639 14.90 11.04 -19.41
CA ALA A 639 14.33 10.12 -18.41
C ALA A 639 12.89 9.69 -18.74
N LEU A 640 12.16 10.44 -19.58
CA LEU A 640 10.79 10.13 -19.99
C LEU A 640 10.70 9.11 -21.15
N ARG A 641 11.83 8.73 -21.79
CA ARG A 641 11.85 7.74 -22.90
C ARG A 641 11.17 6.39 -22.56
N PRO A 642 11.27 5.84 -21.34
CA PRO A 642 10.57 4.62 -20.96
C PRO A 642 9.04 4.74 -21.03
N LEU A 643 8.46 5.94 -20.96
CA LEU A 643 7.00 6.12 -21.11
C LEU A 643 6.47 5.62 -22.45
N ARG A 644 7.32 5.54 -23.48
CA ARG A 644 6.97 4.95 -24.78
C ARG A 644 6.60 3.47 -24.69
N LEU A 645 7.10 2.76 -23.67
CA LEU A 645 6.79 1.36 -23.40
C LEU A 645 5.31 1.19 -23.03
N ILE A 646 4.76 2.14 -22.27
CA ILE A 646 3.35 2.14 -21.85
C ILE A 646 2.43 2.21 -23.08
N GLY A 647 2.79 3.02 -24.07
CA GLY A 647 2.08 3.12 -25.35
C GLY A 647 2.11 1.84 -26.21
N ARG A 648 2.84 0.79 -25.79
CA ARG A 648 2.96 -0.50 -26.50
C ARG A 648 2.33 -1.68 -25.77
N ILE A 649 2.28 -1.64 -24.44
CA ILE A 649 1.72 -2.73 -23.62
C ILE A 649 0.25 -2.42 -23.33
N GLU A 650 -0.65 -3.23 -23.90
CA GLU A 650 -2.11 -3.01 -23.81
C GLU A 650 -2.62 -3.03 -22.35
N SER A 651 -2.14 -3.97 -21.53
CA SER A 651 -2.52 -4.04 -20.11
C SER A 651 -2.13 -2.78 -19.31
N MET A 652 -0.98 -2.17 -19.61
CA MET A 652 -0.53 -0.94 -18.96
C MET A 652 -1.33 0.29 -19.41
N LYS A 653 -1.76 0.34 -20.68
CA LYS A 653 -2.59 1.45 -21.19
C LYS A 653 -3.89 1.57 -20.42
N VAL A 654 -4.53 0.44 -20.13
CA VAL A 654 -5.78 0.42 -19.36
C VAL A 654 -5.52 1.06 -17.99
N ILE A 655 -4.54 0.56 -17.24
CA ILE A 655 -4.21 1.07 -15.90
C ILE A 655 -3.88 2.56 -15.93
N VAL A 656 -3.02 3.01 -16.84
CA VAL A 656 -2.64 4.43 -16.94
C VAL A 656 -3.83 5.30 -17.36
N SER A 657 -4.70 4.81 -18.25
CA SER A 657 -5.92 5.54 -18.60
C SER A 657 -6.88 5.68 -17.41
N THR A 658 -6.96 4.65 -16.56
CA THR A 658 -7.74 4.66 -15.31
C THR A 658 -7.18 5.69 -14.34
N LEU A 659 -5.85 5.73 -14.17
CA LEU A 659 -5.18 6.72 -13.33
C LEU A 659 -5.39 8.15 -13.85
N ILE A 660 -5.29 8.38 -15.17
CA ILE A 660 -5.48 9.73 -15.72
C ILE A 660 -6.92 10.22 -15.51
N ARG A 661 -7.91 9.33 -15.64
CA ARG A 661 -9.32 9.66 -15.40
C ARG A 661 -9.62 9.94 -13.92
N SER A 662 -8.85 9.39 -12.97
CA SER A 662 -9.02 9.65 -11.54
C SER A 662 -8.35 10.94 -11.05
N ILE A 663 -7.45 11.54 -11.84
CA ILE A 663 -6.75 12.79 -11.48
C ILE A 663 -7.71 13.89 -10.98
N PRO A 664 -8.84 14.21 -11.62
CA PRO A 664 -9.73 15.28 -11.14
C PRO A 664 -10.30 15.02 -9.75
N ALA A 665 -10.71 13.79 -9.46
CA ALA A 665 -11.21 13.39 -8.14
C ALA A 665 -10.10 13.49 -7.08
N VAL A 666 -8.92 12.94 -7.40
CA VAL A 666 -7.72 13.02 -6.55
C VAL A 666 -7.29 14.46 -6.28
N LEU A 667 -7.38 15.36 -7.27
CA LEU A 667 -7.07 16.78 -7.10
C LEU A 667 -8.09 17.49 -6.20
N ASN A 668 -9.38 17.18 -6.31
CA ASN A 668 -10.40 17.75 -5.42
C ASN A 668 -10.14 17.36 -3.97
N VAL A 669 -9.86 16.08 -3.72
CA VAL A 669 -9.46 15.56 -2.41
C VAL A 669 -8.17 16.21 -1.91
N GLY A 670 -7.16 16.29 -2.78
CA GLY A 670 -5.87 16.90 -2.46
C GLY A 670 -5.98 18.39 -2.11
N MET A 671 -6.89 19.12 -2.75
CA MET A 671 -7.17 20.50 -2.36
C MET A 671 -7.78 20.58 -0.96
N VAL A 672 -8.74 19.71 -0.61
CA VAL A 672 -9.34 19.67 0.73
C VAL A 672 -8.28 19.33 1.79
N TYR A 673 -7.42 18.35 1.50
CA TYR A 673 -6.28 18.01 2.36
C TYR A 673 -5.34 19.22 2.55
N PHE A 674 -4.91 19.87 1.48
CA PHE A 674 -4.03 21.03 1.54
C PHE A 674 -4.65 22.18 2.35
N PHE A 675 -5.97 22.36 2.29
CA PHE A 675 -6.68 23.33 3.12
C PHE A 675 -6.59 23.00 4.62
N ILE A 676 -6.89 21.75 5.00
CA ILE A 676 -6.78 21.29 6.40
C ILE A 676 -5.32 21.38 6.87
N GLN A 677 -4.36 20.98 6.03
CA GLN A 677 -2.93 21.11 6.28
C GLN A 677 -2.53 22.56 6.51
N SER A 678 -3.00 23.50 5.69
CA SER A 678 -2.69 24.92 5.83
C SER A 678 -3.16 25.48 7.18
N VAL A 679 -4.34 25.06 7.65
CA VAL A 679 -4.88 25.43 8.97
C VAL A 679 -3.97 24.93 10.11
N PHE A 680 -3.51 23.68 10.03
CA PHE A 680 -2.58 23.10 11.00
C PHE A 680 -1.17 23.69 10.89
N ALA A 681 -0.71 24.04 9.69
CA ALA A 681 0.59 24.68 9.48
C ALA A 681 0.63 26.06 10.16
N ILE A 682 -0.42 26.86 9.98
CA ILE A 682 -0.57 28.16 10.66
C ILE A 682 -0.62 27.97 12.18
N LEU A 683 -1.33 26.96 12.67
CA LEU A 683 -1.39 26.62 14.09
C LEU A 683 0.01 26.22 14.62
N GLY A 684 0.73 25.35 13.90
CA GLY A 684 2.07 24.90 14.25
C GLY A 684 3.09 26.05 14.29
N MET A 685 3.07 26.95 13.31
CA MET A 685 3.90 28.17 13.34
C MET A 685 3.63 29.01 14.59
N GLN A 686 2.36 29.19 14.99
CA GLN A 686 2.02 29.97 16.18
C GLN A 686 2.45 29.30 17.49
N LEU A 687 2.57 27.97 17.51
CA LEU A 687 2.97 27.20 18.68
C LEU A 687 4.49 27.04 18.78
N PHE A 688 5.19 26.82 17.67
CA PHE A 688 6.55 26.28 17.67
C PHE A 688 7.61 27.13 16.95
N ALA A 689 7.24 28.20 16.24
CA ALA A 689 8.22 29.02 15.50
C ALA A 689 9.38 29.50 16.39
N GLY A 690 10.62 29.21 15.97
CA GLY A 690 11.86 29.59 16.64
C GLY A 690 12.21 28.83 17.91
N THR A 691 11.46 27.78 18.25
CA THR A 691 11.64 27.02 19.51
C THR A 691 12.50 25.77 19.37
N PHE A 692 12.80 25.34 18.13
CA PHE A 692 13.53 24.10 17.85
C PHE A 692 15.04 24.29 17.73
N ALA A 693 15.49 25.54 17.55
CA ALA A 693 16.89 25.86 17.33
C ALA A 693 17.78 25.60 18.55
N MET A 694 19.00 25.17 18.27
CA MET A 694 20.06 24.92 19.24
C MET A 694 21.43 25.39 18.71
N CYS A 695 22.42 25.44 19.59
CA CYS A 695 23.80 25.74 19.21
C CYS A 695 24.44 24.49 18.60
N GLN A 696 24.89 24.56 17.34
CA GLN A 696 25.33 23.39 16.57
C GLN A 696 26.68 22.85 17.06
N GLU A 697 27.63 23.75 17.35
CA GLU A 697 29.00 23.39 17.73
C GLU A 697 29.11 22.97 19.21
N ASP A 698 28.29 23.57 20.09
CA ASP A 698 28.25 23.22 21.50
C ASP A 698 26.80 23.13 22.01
N PRO A 699 26.20 21.92 21.98
CA PRO A 699 24.84 21.67 22.45
C PRO A 699 24.61 21.98 23.93
N THR A 700 25.67 22.18 24.74
CA THR A 700 25.53 22.50 26.16
C THR A 700 25.11 23.96 26.40
N ILE A 701 25.28 24.83 25.40
CA ILE A 701 24.95 26.25 25.47
C ILE A 701 23.43 26.45 25.37
N LYS A 702 22.82 26.86 26.48
CA LYS A 702 21.36 26.93 26.62
C LYS A 702 20.68 28.11 25.92
N GLY A 703 21.43 29.15 25.54
CA GLY A 703 20.85 30.40 25.06
C GLY A 703 21.56 30.97 23.84
N LYS A 704 20.77 31.48 22.89
CA LYS A 704 21.22 32.02 21.60
C LYS A 704 22.35 33.04 21.73
N HIS A 705 22.21 34.03 22.59
CA HIS A 705 23.22 35.08 22.79
C HIS A 705 24.57 34.50 23.22
N HIS A 706 24.58 33.48 24.10
CA HIS A 706 25.81 32.86 24.55
C HIS A 706 26.47 32.01 23.44
N CYS A 707 25.68 31.44 22.53
CA CYS A 707 26.17 30.71 21.36
C CYS A 707 26.81 31.67 20.36
N GLU A 708 26.08 32.73 19.99
CA GLU A 708 26.55 33.75 19.03
C GLU A 708 27.78 34.53 19.55
N ASP A 709 27.87 34.76 20.87
CA ASP A 709 29.06 35.37 21.50
C ASP A 709 30.34 34.53 21.32
N GLN A 710 30.22 33.21 21.17
CA GLN A 710 31.34 32.31 20.88
C GLN A 710 31.64 32.21 19.37
N GLY A 711 30.83 32.86 18.53
CA GLY A 711 30.92 32.73 17.07
C GLY A 711 30.34 31.42 16.53
N TYR A 712 29.54 30.71 17.33
CA TYR A 712 28.86 29.47 16.95
C TYR A 712 27.52 29.73 16.24
N LEU A 713 27.06 28.76 15.47
CA LEU A 713 25.84 28.84 14.69
C LEU A 713 24.61 28.40 15.51
N TRP A 714 23.64 29.31 15.64
CA TRP A 714 22.32 29.00 16.21
C TRP A 714 21.34 28.63 15.09
N ALA A 715 21.06 27.35 14.92
CA ALA A 715 20.22 26.83 13.84
C ALA A 715 19.29 25.71 14.33
N ASN A 716 18.20 25.51 13.59
CA ASN A 716 17.36 24.33 13.79
C ASN A 716 18.18 23.05 13.52
N PRO A 717 17.92 21.96 14.26
CA PRO A 717 18.53 20.68 13.94
C PRO A 717 18.17 20.26 12.50
N PRO A 718 19.02 19.43 11.86
CA PRO A 718 18.69 18.81 10.58
C PRO A 718 17.37 18.05 10.75
N GLY A 719 16.39 18.40 9.93
CA GLY A 719 15.01 18.00 10.21
C GLY A 719 14.02 19.01 9.65
N ASN A 720 12.85 19.04 10.28
CA ASN A 720 11.79 19.95 9.92
C ASN A 720 11.55 21.00 11.01
N ALA A 721 10.94 22.12 10.63
CA ALA A 721 10.72 23.25 11.51
C ALA A 721 9.39 23.95 11.20
N PHE A 722 8.87 24.66 12.19
CA PHE A 722 7.65 25.47 12.08
C PHE A 722 7.96 26.97 11.95
N ASP A 723 9.13 27.33 11.43
CA ASP A 723 9.59 28.72 11.37
C ASP A 723 8.89 29.56 10.29
N ASP A 724 8.46 28.92 9.20
CA ASP A 724 7.70 29.53 8.12
C ASP A 724 6.64 28.55 7.57
N PHE A 725 5.70 29.06 6.76
CA PHE A 725 4.58 28.27 6.26
C PHE A 725 5.01 27.11 5.36
N GLY A 726 6.07 27.28 4.56
CA GLY A 726 6.57 26.25 3.67
C GLY A 726 7.17 25.09 4.45
N GLN A 727 8.04 25.40 5.42
CA GLN A 727 8.63 24.40 6.31
C GLN A 727 7.58 23.71 7.18
N ALA A 728 6.64 24.46 7.75
CA ALA A 728 5.54 23.90 8.53
C ALA A 728 4.65 22.96 7.68
N SER A 729 4.34 23.35 6.45
CA SER A 729 3.58 22.50 5.53
C SER A 729 4.34 21.22 5.17
N LEU A 730 5.65 21.32 4.91
CA LEU A 730 6.50 20.16 4.65
C LEU A 730 6.57 19.23 5.87
N THR A 731 6.74 19.79 7.08
CA THR A 731 6.77 19.03 8.35
C THR A 731 5.49 18.21 8.51
N LEU A 732 4.33 18.85 8.31
CA LEU A 732 3.04 18.19 8.40
C LEU A 732 2.83 17.14 7.29
N PHE A 733 3.35 17.39 6.09
CA PHE A 733 3.32 16.40 5.01
C PHE A 733 4.14 15.15 5.37
N LEU A 734 5.34 15.34 5.92
CA LEU A 734 6.21 14.25 6.36
C LEU A 734 5.57 13.46 7.51
N GLN A 735 4.99 14.14 8.50
CA GLN A 735 4.22 13.46 9.54
C GLN A 735 3.03 12.66 8.97
N THR A 736 2.40 13.14 7.89
CA THR A 736 1.24 12.45 7.27
C THR A 736 1.63 11.14 6.60
N SER A 737 2.87 10.98 6.13
CA SER A 737 3.32 9.70 5.59
C SER A 737 3.51 8.63 6.67
N GLY A 738 3.55 9.03 7.95
CA GLY A 738 3.81 8.12 9.08
C GLY A 738 5.27 7.71 9.22
N ASP A 739 6.21 8.45 8.62
CA ASP A 739 7.65 8.22 8.73
C ASP A 739 8.24 9.28 9.66
N LEU A 740 8.95 8.86 10.72
CA LEU A 740 9.57 9.72 11.74
C LEU A 740 8.65 10.78 12.38
N TRP A 741 7.33 10.56 12.37
CA TRP A 741 6.36 11.53 12.90
C TRP A 741 6.45 11.66 14.43
N GLU A 742 6.86 10.59 15.11
CA GLU A 742 7.11 10.48 16.53
C GLU A 742 8.34 11.27 16.96
N THR A 743 9.41 11.26 16.17
CA THR A 743 10.61 12.08 16.40
C THR A 743 10.27 13.57 16.38
N GLU A 744 9.49 14.00 15.39
CA GLU A 744 8.98 15.38 15.29
C GLU A 744 8.03 15.73 16.45
N MET A 745 7.21 14.77 16.91
CA MET A 745 6.38 14.93 18.10
C MET A 745 7.22 15.16 19.35
N PHE A 746 8.27 14.37 19.57
CA PHE A 746 9.15 14.51 20.73
C PHE A 746 9.94 15.83 20.69
N GLN A 747 10.33 16.29 19.50
CA GLN A 747 10.92 17.61 19.31
C GLN A 747 9.94 18.74 19.69
N ALA A 748 8.68 18.65 19.25
CA ALA A 748 7.63 19.58 19.66
C ALA A 748 7.35 19.51 21.17
N MET A 749 7.46 18.34 21.80
CA MET A 749 7.35 18.18 23.26
C MET A 749 8.50 18.85 24.01
N ALA A 750 9.71 18.80 23.45
CA ALA A 750 10.91 19.41 24.02
C ALA A 750 10.97 20.94 23.79
N ALA A 751 10.11 21.49 22.92
CA ALA A 751 10.06 22.92 22.63
C ALA A 751 9.90 23.77 23.91
N SER A 752 10.78 24.76 24.07
CA SER A 752 10.81 25.63 25.24
C SER A 752 10.32 27.05 24.91
N ALA A 753 11.23 27.98 24.65
CA ALA A 753 10.93 29.35 24.24
C ALA A 753 11.93 29.82 23.18
N PRO A 754 11.56 30.77 22.31
CA PRO A 754 12.48 31.26 21.30
C PRO A 754 13.81 31.75 21.88
N GLY A 755 14.91 31.34 21.24
CA GLY A 755 16.28 31.65 21.67
C GLY A 755 16.81 30.84 22.86
N HIS A 756 16.06 29.83 23.32
CA HIS A 756 16.50 28.84 24.30
C HIS A 756 16.52 27.46 23.66
N ILE A 757 17.41 26.59 24.15
CA ILE A 757 17.51 25.20 23.66
C ILE A 757 16.22 24.41 23.97
N PRO A 758 15.78 23.47 23.11
CA PRO A 758 14.77 22.49 23.48
C PRO A 758 15.23 21.64 24.68
N VAL A 759 14.32 21.34 25.60
CA VAL A 759 14.57 20.54 26.79
C VAL A 759 13.50 19.47 26.89
N ARG A 760 13.93 18.21 26.99
CA ARG A 760 13.04 17.05 27.14
C ARG A 760 11.96 17.29 28.18
N ASN A 761 10.71 17.09 27.78
CA ASN A 761 9.55 17.17 28.65
C ASN A 761 8.53 16.09 28.30
N ASP A 762 8.66 14.95 28.98
CA ASP A 762 7.83 13.76 28.78
C ASP A 762 6.32 14.01 29.05
N PHE A 763 5.95 15.09 29.74
CA PHE A 763 4.56 15.46 30.05
C PHE A 763 4.05 16.66 29.25
N SER A 764 4.76 17.05 28.19
CA SER A 764 4.38 18.20 27.37
C SER A 764 3.04 17.96 26.66
N PRO A 765 2.09 18.90 26.73
CA PRO A 765 0.83 18.81 26.00
C PRO A 765 1.00 19.01 24.49
N ALA A 766 2.19 19.41 24.02
CA ALA A 766 2.48 19.57 22.60
C ALA A 766 2.28 18.27 21.81
N ALA A 767 2.43 17.09 22.45
CA ALA A 767 2.11 15.79 21.82
C ALA A 767 0.69 15.74 21.26
N LEU A 768 -0.27 16.41 21.89
CA LEU A 768 -1.67 16.45 21.44
C LEU A 768 -1.82 17.12 20.07
N PHE A 769 -0.93 18.05 19.72
CA PHE A 769 -0.91 18.65 18.38
C PHE A 769 -0.56 17.60 17.33
N SER A 770 0.53 16.85 17.52
CA SER A 770 0.97 15.82 16.58
C SER A 770 -0.03 14.65 16.52
N ILE A 771 -0.59 14.23 17.65
CA ILE A 771 -1.64 13.19 17.68
C ILE A 771 -2.90 13.65 16.93
N ALA A 772 -3.33 14.91 17.13
CA ALA A 772 -4.45 15.47 16.39
C ALA A 772 -4.13 15.55 14.89
N TRP A 773 -2.91 15.93 14.52
CA TRP A 773 -2.50 15.93 13.12
C TRP A 773 -2.45 14.52 12.53
N MET A 774 -1.95 13.50 13.24
CA MET A 774 -2.02 12.11 12.77
C MET A 774 -3.47 11.68 12.52
N PHE A 775 -4.41 12.14 13.33
CA PHE A 775 -5.84 11.89 13.09
C PHE A 775 -6.39 12.55 11.82
N PHE A 776 -6.17 13.84 11.64
CA PHE A 776 -6.73 14.58 10.49
C PHE A 776 -5.92 14.41 9.20
N GLY A 777 -4.60 14.50 9.29
CA GLY A 777 -3.65 14.39 8.19
C GLY A 777 -3.47 12.96 7.71
N ALA A 778 -3.03 12.05 8.58
CA ALA A 778 -2.79 10.66 8.18
C ALA A 778 -4.09 9.86 8.04
N PHE A 779 -4.90 9.77 9.09
CA PHE A 779 -6.04 8.84 9.08
C PHE A 779 -7.23 9.31 8.24
N ILE A 780 -7.57 10.59 8.21
CA ILE A 780 -8.71 11.05 7.39
C ILE A 780 -8.29 11.29 5.94
N ALA A 781 -7.17 11.99 5.70
CA ALA A 781 -6.82 12.36 4.34
C ALA A 781 -6.39 11.18 3.48
N LEU A 782 -5.54 10.27 4.00
CA LEU A 782 -5.14 9.06 3.25
C LEU A 782 -6.37 8.23 2.86
N ASN A 783 -7.33 8.09 3.77
CA ASN A 783 -8.55 7.34 3.50
C ASN A 783 -9.47 8.02 2.47
N LEU A 784 -9.49 9.36 2.42
CA LEU A 784 -10.22 10.10 1.39
C LEU A 784 -9.59 9.89 -0.01
N PHE A 785 -8.25 9.80 -0.09
CA PHE A 785 -7.55 9.45 -1.32
C PHE A 785 -7.83 8.02 -1.76
N VAL A 786 -7.75 7.05 -0.83
CA VAL A 786 -8.08 5.64 -1.09
C VAL A 786 -9.51 5.52 -1.62
N GLY A 787 -10.48 6.15 -0.94
CA GLY A 787 -11.89 6.14 -1.33
C GLY A 787 -12.09 6.67 -2.75
N ALA A 788 -11.56 7.85 -3.08
CA ALA A 788 -11.71 8.45 -4.40
C ALA A 788 -11.07 7.60 -5.52
N ILE A 789 -9.93 6.95 -5.25
CA ILE A 789 -9.27 6.05 -6.22
C ILE A 789 -10.07 4.77 -6.41
N VAL A 790 -10.52 4.13 -5.32
CA VAL A 790 -11.32 2.90 -5.36
C VAL A 790 -12.64 3.14 -6.10
N GLU A 791 -13.33 4.24 -5.82
CA GLU A 791 -14.57 4.61 -6.50
C GLU A 791 -14.36 4.81 -8.00
N THR A 792 -13.33 5.59 -8.39
CA THR A 792 -13.04 5.81 -9.81
C THR A 792 -12.59 4.52 -10.50
N PHE A 793 -11.82 3.67 -9.81
CA PHE A 793 -11.41 2.36 -10.33
C PHE A 793 -12.63 1.48 -10.57
N ASN A 794 -13.54 1.38 -9.60
CA ASN A 794 -14.77 0.61 -9.70
C ASN A 794 -15.66 1.12 -10.84
N ALA A 795 -15.81 2.43 -10.99
CA ALA A 795 -16.58 3.05 -12.08
C ALA A 795 -16.01 2.71 -13.47
N ILE A 796 -14.68 2.77 -13.64
CA ILE A 796 -14.04 2.47 -14.92
C ILE A 796 -14.02 0.98 -15.21
N SER A 797 -13.81 0.16 -14.18
CA SER A 797 -13.92 -1.30 -14.25
C SER A 797 -15.34 -1.69 -14.72
N ALA A 798 -16.37 -0.97 -14.26
CA ALA A 798 -17.74 -1.10 -14.75
C ALA A 798 -17.85 -0.82 -16.25
N GLU A 799 -17.30 0.31 -16.74
CA GLU A 799 -17.37 0.68 -18.16
C GLU A 799 -16.65 -0.30 -19.10
N THR A 800 -15.51 -0.85 -18.68
CA THR A 800 -14.67 -1.72 -19.52
C THR A 800 -15.17 -3.18 -19.59
N GLY A 801 -16.22 -3.54 -18.83
CA GLY A 801 -16.73 -4.91 -18.76
C GLY A 801 -15.76 -5.90 -18.10
N ALA A 802 -14.66 -5.39 -17.56
CA ALA A 802 -13.69 -6.13 -16.75
C ALA A 802 -14.12 -6.19 -15.27
N GLY A 803 -15.01 -5.29 -14.84
CA GLY A 803 -15.47 -5.14 -13.47
C GLY A 803 -16.83 -5.73 -13.15
N SER A 804 -16.97 -6.11 -11.89
CA SER A 804 -18.18 -6.59 -11.20
C SER A 804 -19.31 -5.55 -11.12
N ALA A 805 -19.00 -4.25 -11.26
CA ALA A 805 -19.83 -3.16 -10.76
C ALA A 805 -21.14 -2.82 -11.54
N ILE A 806 -21.34 -3.33 -12.76
CA ILE A 806 -22.64 -3.17 -13.48
C ILE A 806 -23.57 -4.38 -13.34
N MET A 807 -23.06 -5.48 -12.79
CA MET A 807 -23.82 -6.72 -12.63
C MET A 807 -24.11 -6.90 -11.15
N THR A 808 -25.34 -7.26 -10.79
CA THR A 808 -25.62 -7.71 -9.42
C THR A 808 -24.70 -8.89 -9.09
N GLY A 809 -24.30 -9.08 -7.82
CA GLY A 809 -23.41 -10.18 -7.44
C GLY A 809 -23.88 -11.55 -7.96
N SER A 810 -25.19 -11.80 -7.96
CA SER A 810 -25.80 -13.00 -8.57
C SER A 810 -25.66 -13.07 -10.10
N GLN A 811 -25.75 -11.95 -10.82
CA GLN A 811 -25.56 -11.92 -12.28
C GLN A 811 -24.09 -12.16 -12.66
N LEU A 812 -23.15 -11.59 -11.90
CA LEU A 812 -21.72 -11.81 -12.11
C LEU A 812 -21.36 -13.28 -11.85
N GLN A 813 -21.81 -13.83 -10.73
CA GLN A 813 -21.59 -15.23 -10.36
C GLN A 813 -22.17 -16.17 -11.43
N TRP A 814 -23.35 -15.86 -11.98
CA TRP A 814 -23.94 -16.59 -13.11
C TRP A 814 -23.04 -16.56 -14.35
N VAL A 815 -22.62 -15.37 -14.79
CA VAL A 815 -21.79 -15.18 -15.99
C VAL A 815 -20.44 -15.90 -15.86
N GLN A 816 -19.80 -15.82 -14.70
CA GLN A 816 -18.55 -16.52 -14.41
C GLN A 816 -18.74 -18.04 -14.43
N THR A 817 -19.78 -18.54 -13.75
CA THR A 817 -20.12 -19.97 -13.72
C THR A 817 -20.41 -20.50 -15.12
N ILE A 818 -21.12 -19.76 -15.97
CA ILE A 818 -21.41 -20.16 -17.35
C ILE A 818 -20.16 -20.14 -18.23
N LYS A 819 -19.30 -19.11 -18.12
CA LYS A 819 -18.02 -19.07 -18.85
C LYS A 819 -17.19 -20.32 -18.56
N VAL A 820 -17.10 -20.71 -17.29
CA VAL A 820 -16.40 -21.93 -16.88
C VAL A 820 -17.14 -23.17 -17.37
N ALA A 821 -18.44 -23.31 -17.10
CA ALA A 821 -19.24 -24.49 -17.48
C ALA A 821 -19.19 -24.80 -18.99
N VAL A 822 -19.17 -23.77 -19.84
CA VAL A 822 -19.09 -23.92 -21.31
C VAL A 822 -17.68 -24.33 -21.77
N GLN A 823 -16.63 -23.82 -21.13
CA GLN A 823 -15.24 -24.15 -21.46
C GLN A 823 -14.81 -25.52 -20.89
N THR A 824 -15.46 -25.96 -19.81
CA THR A 824 -15.16 -27.19 -19.11
C THR A 824 -15.50 -28.42 -19.94
N LYS A 825 -14.56 -29.37 -19.97
CA LYS A 825 -14.72 -30.69 -20.61
C LYS A 825 -14.62 -31.79 -19.55
N PRO A 826 -15.35 -32.91 -19.72
CA PRO A 826 -15.25 -34.04 -18.81
C PRO A 826 -13.81 -34.55 -18.75
N THR A 827 -13.33 -34.79 -17.54
CA THR A 827 -12.01 -35.36 -17.27
C THR A 827 -12.11 -36.89 -17.20
N LYS A 828 -11.00 -37.57 -17.54
CA LYS A 828 -10.93 -39.02 -17.38
C LYS A 828 -10.90 -39.38 -15.90
N GLY A 829 -11.94 -40.10 -15.47
CA GLY A 829 -12.08 -40.60 -14.12
C GLY A 829 -11.18 -41.81 -13.86
N VAL A 830 -10.92 -42.09 -12.58
CA VAL A 830 -10.12 -43.25 -12.19
C VAL A 830 -11.02 -44.49 -12.12
N VAL A 831 -10.76 -45.47 -12.99
CA VAL A 831 -11.53 -46.73 -13.01
C VAL A 831 -11.07 -47.67 -11.90
N ALA A 832 -12.01 -48.16 -11.10
CA ALA A 832 -11.73 -49.17 -10.09
C ALA A 832 -11.26 -50.49 -10.75
N PRO A 833 -10.15 -51.10 -10.29
CA PRO A 833 -9.63 -52.34 -10.86
C PRO A 833 -10.55 -53.54 -10.59
N SER A 834 -10.57 -54.53 -11.47
CA SER A 834 -11.53 -55.64 -11.50
C SER A 834 -11.39 -56.70 -10.39
N GLY A 835 -10.64 -56.43 -9.31
CA GLY A 835 -10.50 -57.30 -8.13
C GLY A 835 -9.06 -57.54 -7.65
N GLY A 836 -8.92 -58.27 -6.54
CA GLY A 836 -7.62 -58.68 -5.97
C GLY A 836 -6.92 -57.63 -5.11
N LEU A 837 -5.61 -57.82 -4.90
CA LEU A 837 -4.78 -56.93 -4.06
C LEU A 837 -4.79 -55.48 -4.55
N ARG A 838 -4.90 -55.26 -5.86
CA ARG A 838 -5.00 -53.92 -6.46
C ARG A 838 -6.29 -53.20 -6.07
N LEU A 839 -7.43 -53.89 -5.99
CA LEU A 839 -8.69 -53.29 -5.53
C LEU A 839 -8.66 -52.97 -4.03
N TRP A 840 -8.02 -53.81 -3.23
CA TRP A 840 -7.82 -53.52 -1.81
C TRP A 840 -6.96 -52.26 -1.60
N VAL A 841 -5.82 -52.16 -2.31
CA VAL A 841 -4.97 -50.96 -2.25
C VAL A 841 -5.71 -49.74 -2.79
N PHE A 842 -6.51 -49.88 -3.84
CA PHE A 842 -7.35 -48.81 -4.37
C PHE A 842 -8.34 -48.29 -3.31
N ASN A 843 -9.05 -49.18 -2.62
CA ASN A 843 -9.98 -48.80 -1.55
C ASN A 843 -9.27 -48.15 -0.34
N LEU A 844 -8.05 -48.59 -0.02
CA LEU A 844 -7.24 -47.99 1.03
C LEU A 844 -6.81 -46.55 0.67
N VAL A 845 -6.22 -46.38 -0.52
CA VAL A 845 -5.69 -45.10 -0.99
C VAL A 845 -6.78 -44.06 -1.21
N MET A 846 -7.97 -44.48 -1.63
CA MET A 846 -9.14 -43.60 -1.82
C MET A 846 -9.91 -43.31 -0.52
N SER A 847 -9.45 -43.81 0.64
CA SER A 847 -10.15 -43.59 1.92
C SER A 847 -9.79 -42.26 2.55
N ILE A 848 -10.78 -41.59 3.15
CA ILE A 848 -10.57 -40.31 3.87
C ILE A 848 -9.56 -40.45 5.03
N SER A 849 -9.48 -41.64 5.64
CA SER A 849 -8.51 -41.93 6.70
C SER A 849 -7.08 -41.99 6.18
N PHE A 850 -6.87 -42.44 4.95
CA PHE A 850 -5.54 -42.45 4.32
C PHE A 850 -5.08 -41.03 4.01
N ASP A 851 -5.95 -40.19 3.45
CA ASP A 851 -5.64 -38.79 3.19
C ASP A 851 -5.36 -38.01 4.49
N ALA A 852 -6.18 -38.21 5.53
CA ALA A 852 -5.94 -37.62 6.86
C ALA A 852 -4.60 -38.08 7.47
N PHE A 853 -4.24 -39.36 7.31
CA PHE A 853 -2.95 -39.88 7.74
C PHE A 853 -1.79 -39.18 7.01
N ILE A 854 -1.85 -39.03 5.68
CA ILE A 854 -0.82 -38.33 4.91
C ILE A 854 -0.70 -36.85 5.32
N ILE A 855 -1.82 -36.17 5.59
CA ILE A 855 -1.81 -34.78 6.08
C ILE A 855 -1.11 -34.68 7.45
N VAL A 856 -1.37 -35.58 8.39
CA VAL A 856 -0.67 -35.63 9.69
C VAL A 856 0.82 -35.85 9.49
N ILE A 857 1.22 -36.72 8.55
CA ILE A 857 2.63 -36.94 8.20
C ILE A 857 3.28 -35.66 7.65
N ILE A 858 2.59 -34.92 6.77
CA ILE A 858 3.08 -33.64 6.23
C ILE A 858 3.27 -32.61 7.36
N LEU A 859 2.32 -32.52 8.30
CA LEU A 859 2.43 -31.62 9.45
C LEU A 859 3.64 -31.97 10.32
N LEU A 860 3.83 -33.24 10.67
CA LEU A 860 4.99 -33.69 11.44
C LEU A 860 6.31 -33.45 10.69
N ASN A 861 6.33 -33.66 9.37
CA ASN A 861 7.50 -33.36 8.54
C ASN A 861 7.81 -31.86 8.52
N THR A 862 6.78 -31.02 8.45
CA THR A 862 6.92 -29.55 8.48
C THR A 862 7.50 -29.07 9.81
N VAL A 863 7.00 -29.61 10.95
CA VAL A 863 7.56 -29.30 12.27
C VAL A 863 9.01 -29.74 12.39
N LEU A 864 9.37 -30.92 11.86
CA LEU A 864 10.76 -31.37 11.85
C LEU A 864 11.66 -30.46 10.99
N MET A 865 11.19 -30.01 9.82
CA MET A 865 11.94 -29.04 9.00
C MET A 865 12.15 -27.72 9.75
N ALA A 866 11.15 -27.26 10.50
CA ALA A 866 11.23 -26.02 11.27
C ALA A 866 12.10 -26.12 12.53
N SER A 867 12.47 -27.32 12.99
CA SER A 867 13.29 -27.51 14.19
C SER A 867 14.81 -27.46 13.96
N LYS A 868 15.25 -27.26 12.71
CA LYS A 868 16.68 -27.00 12.42
C LYS A 868 17.09 -25.67 13.07
N TYR A 869 18.36 -25.55 13.47
CA TYR A 869 18.93 -24.31 13.98
C TYR A 869 20.41 -24.16 13.55
N TYR A 870 21.04 -23.03 13.82
CA TYR A 870 22.44 -22.77 13.50
C TYR A 870 23.40 -23.70 14.28
N GLN A 871 24.52 -24.08 13.67
CA GLN A 871 25.46 -25.09 14.19
C GLN A 871 24.88 -26.50 14.43
N PHE A 872 23.69 -26.78 13.90
CA PHE A 872 23.06 -28.11 13.98
C PHE A 872 23.91 -29.24 13.39
N GLU A 873 24.85 -28.95 12.49
CA GLU A 873 25.78 -29.94 11.93
C GLU A 873 26.81 -30.46 12.94
N GLU A 874 27.13 -29.68 13.98
CA GLU A 874 28.11 -30.03 15.02
C GLU A 874 27.48 -30.92 16.11
N ASP A 875 26.17 -30.86 16.27
CA ASP A 875 25.40 -31.61 17.27
C ASP A 875 25.12 -33.06 16.81
N GLY A 876 25.83 -34.02 17.43
CA GLY A 876 25.84 -35.41 16.96
C GLY A 876 24.48 -36.16 16.98
N TRP A 877 23.75 -36.14 18.12
CA TRP A 877 22.49 -36.88 18.24
C TRP A 877 21.27 -36.19 17.59
N PRO A 878 21.09 -34.85 17.65
CA PRO A 878 19.98 -34.15 16.99
C PRO A 878 20.08 -34.25 15.47
N LYS A 879 21.28 -34.06 14.90
CA LYS A 879 21.53 -34.23 13.47
C LYS A 879 21.15 -35.62 12.99
N THR A 880 21.65 -36.64 13.68
CA THR A 880 21.37 -38.03 13.33
C THR A 880 19.87 -38.33 13.39
N TYR A 881 19.17 -37.84 14.41
CA TYR A 881 17.72 -37.98 14.55
C TYR A 881 16.96 -37.27 13.43
N TYR A 882 17.35 -36.04 13.08
CA TYR A 882 16.75 -35.27 11.99
C TYR A 882 16.95 -35.95 10.64
N ASP A 883 18.17 -36.41 10.33
CA ASP A 883 18.47 -37.13 9.08
C ASP A 883 17.61 -38.41 8.97
N TYR A 884 17.47 -39.17 10.06
CA TYR A 884 16.58 -40.34 10.10
C TYR A 884 15.10 -39.96 9.92
N GLY A 885 14.64 -38.89 10.58
CA GLY A 885 13.27 -38.40 10.45
C GLY A 885 12.95 -37.92 9.03
N MET A 886 13.82 -37.12 8.43
CA MET A 886 13.68 -36.63 7.06
C MET A 886 13.68 -37.78 6.04
N ARG A 887 14.52 -38.80 6.26
CA ARG A 887 14.54 -40.01 5.42
C ARG A 887 13.30 -40.87 5.61
N PHE A 888 12.78 -40.97 6.83
CA PHE A 888 11.51 -41.64 7.12
C PHE A 888 10.36 -40.98 6.34
N PHE A 889 10.21 -39.65 6.44
CA PHE A 889 9.15 -38.92 5.73
C PHE A 889 9.28 -39.04 4.21
N THR A 890 10.48 -38.91 3.67
CA THR A 890 10.73 -39.09 2.24
C THR A 890 10.35 -40.50 1.78
N THR A 891 10.64 -41.52 2.59
CA THR A 891 10.24 -42.91 2.32
C THR A 891 8.72 -43.07 2.32
N VAL A 892 8.01 -42.45 3.26
CA VAL A 892 6.54 -42.46 3.29
C VAL A 892 5.97 -41.87 2.00
N TYR A 893 6.54 -40.77 1.48
CA TYR A 893 6.10 -40.19 0.21
C TYR A 893 6.39 -41.07 -1.01
N TYR A 894 7.51 -41.79 -1.02
CA TYR A 894 7.79 -42.78 -2.06
C TYR A 894 6.78 -43.93 -2.03
N VAL A 895 6.45 -44.43 -0.84
CA VAL A 895 5.44 -45.48 -0.65
C VAL A 895 4.06 -44.98 -1.06
N GLU A 896 3.66 -43.78 -0.65
CA GLU A 896 2.40 -43.14 -1.05
C GLU A 896 2.28 -43.06 -2.58
N CYS A 897 3.31 -42.53 -3.25
CA CYS A 897 3.36 -42.42 -4.70
C CYS A 897 3.27 -43.80 -5.38
N ALA A 898 4.01 -44.80 -4.87
CA ALA A 898 3.99 -46.15 -5.41
C ALA A 898 2.62 -46.83 -5.22
N LEU A 899 1.99 -46.67 -4.06
CA LEU A 899 0.65 -47.20 -3.77
C LEU A 899 -0.41 -46.54 -4.67
N LYS A 900 -0.38 -45.22 -4.82
CA LYS A 900 -1.27 -44.48 -5.73
C LYS A 900 -1.09 -44.90 -7.19
N MET A 901 0.16 -45.01 -7.65
CA MET A 901 0.47 -45.45 -9.02
C MET A 901 0.07 -46.91 -9.28
N PHE A 902 0.22 -47.79 -8.29
CA PHE A 902 -0.21 -49.19 -8.37
C PHE A 902 -1.74 -49.32 -8.35
N ALA A 903 -2.43 -48.57 -7.48
CA ALA A 903 -3.88 -48.56 -7.39
C ALA A 903 -4.51 -48.06 -8.70
N MET A 904 -4.19 -46.84 -9.11
CA MET A 904 -4.84 -46.12 -10.21
C MET A 904 -4.30 -46.51 -11.59
N GLY A 905 -3.08 -47.06 -11.64
CA GLY A 905 -2.31 -47.22 -12.88
C GLY A 905 -1.73 -45.89 -13.39
N PRO A 906 -0.73 -45.89 -14.28
CA PRO A 906 -0.06 -44.66 -14.72
C PRO A 906 -1.01 -43.64 -15.37
N GLY A 907 -1.92 -44.10 -16.23
CA GLY A 907 -2.88 -43.22 -16.90
C GLY A 907 -3.87 -42.52 -15.95
N GLY A 908 -4.35 -43.24 -14.93
CA GLY A 908 -5.25 -42.68 -13.91
C GLY A 908 -4.51 -41.84 -12.85
N TYR A 909 -3.24 -42.15 -12.57
CA TYR A 909 -2.43 -41.37 -11.65
C TYR A 909 -2.13 -39.97 -12.21
N PHE A 910 -1.70 -39.88 -13.47
CA PHE A 910 -1.31 -38.61 -14.10
C PHE A 910 -2.49 -37.77 -14.60
N SER A 911 -3.72 -38.30 -14.62
CA SER A 911 -4.91 -37.50 -14.96
C SER A 911 -5.24 -36.47 -13.88
N VAL A 912 -4.95 -36.78 -12.61
CA VAL A 912 -5.19 -35.90 -11.45
C VAL A 912 -4.06 -34.87 -11.27
N GLY A 913 -4.41 -33.58 -11.25
CA GLY A 913 -3.43 -32.48 -11.14
C GLY A 913 -2.57 -32.53 -9.88
N TRP A 914 -3.18 -32.80 -8.74
CA TRP A 914 -2.48 -32.91 -7.46
C TRP A 914 -1.51 -34.09 -7.37
N ASN A 915 -1.77 -35.18 -8.10
CA ASN A 915 -0.86 -36.33 -8.19
C ASN A 915 0.34 -36.02 -9.12
N ARG A 916 0.14 -35.21 -10.17
CA ARG A 916 1.24 -34.69 -11.00
C ARG A 916 2.21 -33.86 -10.15
N PHE A 917 1.68 -32.96 -9.34
CA PHE A 917 2.45 -32.15 -8.40
C PHE A 917 3.22 -33.02 -7.38
N ASP A 918 2.57 -34.01 -6.77
CA ASP A 918 3.24 -34.92 -5.82
C ASP A 918 4.36 -35.73 -6.47
N PHE A 919 4.14 -36.18 -7.71
CA PHE A 919 5.14 -36.92 -8.46
C PHE A 919 6.37 -36.05 -8.76
N THR A 920 6.17 -34.80 -9.17
CA THR A 920 7.28 -33.85 -9.36
C THR A 920 8.08 -33.68 -8.08
N ILE A 921 7.42 -33.52 -6.93
CA ILE A 921 8.11 -33.42 -5.62
C ILE A 921 8.89 -34.70 -5.27
N VAL A 922 8.31 -35.86 -5.56
CA VAL A 922 8.97 -37.16 -5.35
C VAL A 922 10.18 -37.32 -6.27
N CYS A 923 10.10 -36.87 -7.52
CA CYS A 923 11.23 -36.86 -8.44
C CYS A 923 12.35 -35.92 -7.97
N THR A 924 12.01 -34.71 -7.52
CA THR A 924 13.01 -33.78 -6.98
C THR A 924 13.69 -34.32 -5.72
N ALA A 925 12.95 -35.02 -4.86
CA ALA A 925 13.50 -35.70 -3.70
C ALA A 925 14.49 -36.80 -4.11
N ALA A 926 14.15 -37.60 -5.11
CA ALA A 926 15.01 -38.66 -5.61
C ALA A 926 16.28 -38.11 -6.29
N LEU A 927 16.17 -37.00 -7.02
CA LEU A 927 17.31 -36.30 -7.62
C LEU A 927 18.27 -35.76 -6.56
N ASP A 928 17.73 -35.23 -5.47
CA ASP A 928 18.51 -34.68 -4.37
C ASP A 928 19.19 -35.78 -3.54
N ASP A 929 18.52 -36.90 -3.26
CA ASP A 929 19.14 -38.10 -2.67
C ASP A 929 20.32 -38.61 -3.53
N LEU A 930 20.21 -38.51 -4.86
CA LEU A 930 21.23 -38.93 -5.83
C LEU A 930 22.30 -37.85 -6.09
N SER A 931 22.09 -36.61 -5.64
CA SER A 931 22.93 -35.46 -6.00
C SER A 931 24.39 -35.60 -5.53
N VAL A 932 24.61 -36.25 -4.38
CA VAL A 932 25.94 -36.53 -3.82
C VAL A 932 26.72 -37.45 -4.75
N ASP A 933 26.09 -38.53 -5.20
CA ASP A 933 26.71 -39.50 -6.11
C ASP A 933 26.96 -38.87 -7.49
N VAL A 934 26.03 -38.05 -8.00
CA VAL A 934 26.16 -37.37 -9.30
C VAL A 934 27.22 -36.27 -9.29
N SER A 935 27.36 -35.54 -8.17
CA SER A 935 28.39 -34.50 -8.02
C SER A 935 29.82 -35.06 -8.07
N ALA A 936 29.99 -36.35 -7.79
CA ALA A 936 31.27 -37.04 -7.96
C ALA A 936 31.61 -37.32 -9.44
N PHE A 937 30.62 -37.31 -10.34
CA PHE A 937 30.79 -37.56 -11.78
C PHE A 937 30.69 -36.29 -12.65
N LEU A 938 29.92 -35.29 -12.22
CA LEU A 938 29.74 -34.01 -12.93
C LEU A 938 30.04 -32.85 -11.98
N PRO A 939 30.85 -31.84 -12.38
CA PRO A 939 31.09 -30.66 -11.57
C PRO A 939 29.84 -29.76 -11.55
N ILE A 940 28.94 -30.02 -10.61
CA ILE A 940 27.74 -29.22 -10.36
C ILE A 940 28.13 -28.05 -9.43
N SER A 941 27.63 -26.85 -9.71
CA SER A 941 27.88 -25.70 -8.83
C SER A 941 27.28 -25.92 -7.43
N PRO A 942 27.97 -25.51 -6.35
CA PRO A 942 27.44 -25.62 -4.99
C PRO A 942 26.09 -24.92 -4.79
N PHE A 943 25.83 -23.87 -5.57
CA PHE A 943 24.55 -23.16 -5.60
C PHE A 943 23.40 -24.06 -6.09
N LEU A 944 23.58 -24.81 -7.19
CA LEU A 944 22.55 -25.73 -7.68
C LEU A 944 22.21 -26.83 -6.67
N LEU A 945 23.22 -27.33 -5.95
CA LEU A 945 23.01 -28.29 -4.86
C LEU A 945 22.22 -27.66 -3.70
N ARG A 946 22.48 -26.39 -3.37
CA ARG A 946 21.71 -25.65 -2.35
C ARG A 946 20.25 -25.44 -2.79
N VAL A 947 20.02 -25.10 -4.05
CA VAL A 947 18.66 -24.95 -4.61
C VAL A 947 17.89 -26.27 -4.56
N LEU A 948 18.51 -27.41 -4.90
CA LEU A 948 17.87 -28.73 -4.81
C LEU A 948 17.45 -29.07 -3.38
N ARG A 949 18.24 -28.67 -2.37
CA ARG A 949 17.88 -28.82 -0.95
C ARG A 949 16.68 -27.94 -0.56
N ILE A 950 16.62 -26.70 -1.05
CA ILE A 950 15.50 -25.77 -0.81
C ILE A 950 14.18 -26.31 -1.38
N ILE A 951 14.22 -27.02 -2.52
CA ILE A 951 13.02 -27.62 -3.13
C ILE A 951 12.31 -28.60 -2.18
N ARG A 952 12.99 -29.15 -1.16
CA ARG A 952 12.34 -29.97 -0.12
C ARG A 952 11.22 -29.20 0.61
N ILE A 953 11.33 -27.89 0.75
CA ILE A 953 10.36 -27.01 1.43
C ILE A 953 9.04 -26.94 0.66
N VAL A 954 9.06 -27.16 -0.66
CA VAL A 954 7.86 -27.23 -1.52
C VAL A 954 6.88 -28.33 -1.03
N ARG A 955 7.36 -29.33 -0.28
CA ARG A 955 6.53 -30.35 0.36
C ARG A 955 5.50 -29.76 1.33
N ILE A 956 5.78 -28.62 1.96
CA ILE A 956 4.85 -27.92 2.88
C ILE A 956 3.58 -27.50 2.13
N LEU A 957 3.65 -27.18 0.82
CA LEU A 957 2.48 -26.84 0.00
C LEU A 957 1.45 -27.97 -0.11
N ARG A 958 1.82 -29.22 0.22
CA ARG A 958 0.86 -30.34 0.24
C ARG A 958 -0.24 -30.15 1.29
N ILE A 959 -0.05 -29.31 2.31
CA ILE A 959 -1.10 -28.94 3.29
C ILE A 959 -2.35 -28.35 2.61
N LEU A 960 -2.17 -27.66 1.47
CA LEU A 960 -3.25 -27.03 0.71
C LEU A 960 -4.27 -28.06 0.19
N LYS A 961 -3.91 -29.34 0.10
CA LYS A 961 -4.84 -30.41 -0.26
C LYS A 961 -5.87 -30.70 0.83
N GLY A 962 -5.48 -30.51 2.09
CA GLY A 962 -6.29 -30.89 3.26
C GLY A 962 -7.12 -29.76 3.85
N VAL A 963 -6.72 -28.51 3.66
CA VAL A 963 -7.34 -27.34 4.31
C VAL A 963 -8.03 -26.45 3.27
N LYS A 964 -9.34 -26.64 3.08
CA LYS A 964 -10.14 -25.89 2.10
C LYS A 964 -9.99 -24.37 2.25
N GLY A 965 -10.13 -23.83 3.46
CA GLY A 965 -10.01 -22.38 3.70
C GLY A 965 -8.66 -21.79 3.29
N LEU A 966 -7.55 -22.49 3.58
CA LEU A 966 -6.21 -22.04 3.19
C LEU A 966 -6.00 -22.15 1.67
N ARG A 967 -6.51 -23.22 1.05
CA ARG A 967 -6.48 -23.41 -0.40
C ARG A 967 -7.22 -22.28 -1.12
N ASP A 968 -8.43 -21.96 -0.67
CA ASP A 968 -9.27 -20.94 -1.30
C ASP A 968 -8.61 -19.54 -1.19
N LEU A 969 -7.96 -19.24 -0.06
CA LEU A 969 -7.14 -18.02 0.09
C LEU A 969 -5.89 -18.03 -0.82
N VAL A 970 -5.16 -19.14 -0.95
CA VAL A 970 -4.01 -19.23 -1.86
C VAL A 970 -4.44 -19.10 -3.31
N THR A 971 -5.57 -19.70 -3.70
CA THR A 971 -6.16 -19.53 -5.03
C THR A 971 -6.53 -18.07 -5.27
N THR A 972 -7.07 -17.37 -4.27
CA THR A 972 -7.34 -15.93 -4.34
C THR A 972 -6.07 -15.12 -4.64
N VAL A 973 -4.97 -15.41 -3.95
CA VAL A 973 -3.65 -14.78 -4.20
C VAL A 973 -3.16 -15.07 -5.63
N ILE A 974 -3.31 -16.30 -6.11
CA ILE A 974 -2.89 -16.68 -7.47
C ILE A 974 -3.73 -15.97 -8.54
N LEU A 975 -5.05 -15.86 -8.35
CA LEU A 975 -5.95 -15.21 -9.30
C LEU A 975 -5.75 -13.68 -9.34
N SER A 976 -5.37 -13.07 -8.22
CA SER A 976 -5.07 -11.64 -8.12
C SER A 976 -3.62 -11.28 -8.50
N ALA A 977 -2.72 -12.26 -8.64
CA ALA A 977 -1.33 -12.01 -9.02
C ALA A 977 -1.15 -11.32 -10.38
N PRO A 978 -1.84 -11.69 -11.48
CA PRO A 978 -1.68 -11.02 -12.77
C PRO A 978 -2.01 -9.52 -12.78
N PRO A 979 -3.17 -9.04 -12.26
CA PRO A 979 -3.44 -7.60 -12.22
C PRO A 979 -2.52 -6.86 -11.26
N VAL A 980 -2.15 -7.44 -10.10
CA VAL A 980 -1.15 -6.86 -9.20
C VAL A 980 0.21 -6.76 -9.88
N PHE A 981 0.62 -7.76 -10.65
CA PHE A 981 1.86 -7.74 -11.42
C PHE A 981 1.88 -6.60 -12.44
N ASN A 982 0.77 -6.33 -13.13
CA ASN A 982 0.67 -5.19 -14.05
C ASN A 982 0.85 -3.84 -13.30
N VAL A 983 0.29 -3.70 -12.10
CA VAL A 983 0.47 -2.51 -11.25
C VAL A 983 1.94 -2.39 -10.80
N CYS A 984 2.55 -3.47 -10.31
CA CYS A 984 3.96 -3.49 -9.93
C CYS A 984 4.90 -3.16 -11.09
N GLN A 985 4.61 -3.65 -12.30
CA GLN A 985 5.39 -3.30 -13.49
C GLN A 985 5.32 -1.81 -13.81
N LEU A 986 4.13 -1.20 -13.69
CA LEU A 986 3.96 0.24 -13.88
C LEU A 986 4.73 1.03 -12.81
N LEU A 987 4.69 0.58 -11.55
CA LEU A 987 5.49 1.17 -10.47
C LEU A 987 6.99 1.07 -10.75
N VAL A 988 7.49 -0.07 -11.23
CA VAL A 988 8.90 -0.24 -11.62
C VAL A 988 9.30 0.72 -12.74
N ILE A 989 8.42 0.98 -13.72
CA ILE A 989 8.67 1.99 -14.76
C ILE A 989 8.78 3.39 -14.15
N VAL A 990 7.90 3.74 -13.22
CA VAL A 990 7.95 5.03 -12.52
C VAL A 990 9.22 5.16 -11.69
N MET A 991 9.58 4.14 -10.90
CA MET A 991 10.84 4.09 -10.15
C MET A 991 12.05 4.18 -11.08
N PHE A 992 12.02 3.56 -12.24
CA PHE A 992 13.11 3.69 -13.22
C PHE A 992 13.24 5.13 -13.74
N ILE A 993 12.12 5.80 -14.06
CA ILE A 993 12.12 7.20 -14.50
C ILE A 993 12.68 8.11 -13.39
N PHE A 994 12.21 7.93 -12.15
CA PHE A 994 12.70 8.69 -11.01
C PHE A 994 14.15 8.37 -10.70
N SER A 995 14.60 7.12 -10.79
CA SER A 995 16.00 6.73 -10.57
C SER A 995 16.94 7.40 -11.57
N VAL A 996 16.56 7.45 -12.86
CA VAL A 996 17.34 8.18 -13.88
C VAL A 996 17.34 9.69 -13.59
N LEU A 997 16.18 10.25 -13.20
CA LEU A 997 16.07 11.67 -12.82
C LEU A 997 16.96 11.98 -11.59
N GLY A 998 16.90 11.14 -10.56
CA GLY A 998 17.68 11.24 -9.34
C GLY A 998 19.17 11.10 -9.63
N MET A 999 19.59 10.18 -10.49
CA MET A 999 20.99 10.07 -10.93
C MET A 999 21.47 11.35 -11.63
N SER A 1000 20.61 11.98 -12.43
CA SER A 1000 20.94 13.26 -13.08
C SER A 1000 20.98 14.46 -12.13
N LEU A 1001 20.26 14.42 -11.00
CA LEU A 1001 20.16 15.53 -10.04
C LEU A 1001 21.11 15.37 -8.84
N PHE A 1002 21.32 14.14 -8.39
CA PHE A 1002 21.91 13.77 -7.09
C PHE A 1002 23.06 12.76 -7.22
N GLY A 1003 23.41 12.31 -8.43
CA GLY A 1003 24.39 11.23 -8.61
C GLY A 1003 25.84 11.58 -8.24
N ASN A 1004 26.17 12.85 -8.05
CA ASN A 1004 27.50 13.31 -7.61
C ASN A 1004 27.59 13.63 -6.12
N MET A 1005 26.49 13.44 -5.36
CA MET A 1005 26.48 13.78 -3.95
C MET A 1005 27.42 12.87 -3.14
N VAL A 1006 27.96 13.42 -2.07
CA VAL A 1006 28.74 12.66 -1.09
C VAL A 1006 27.86 11.63 -0.38
N LEU A 1007 28.41 10.44 -0.15
CA LEU A 1007 27.76 9.40 0.65
C LEU A 1007 27.76 9.83 2.14
N GLN A 1008 26.65 9.60 2.81
CA GLN A 1008 26.35 10.01 4.19
C GLN A 1008 25.82 8.79 4.96
N ASP A 1009 25.17 9.02 6.11
CA ASP A 1009 24.66 7.96 6.98
C ASP A 1009 23.47 7.21 6.36
N ASN A 1010 22.52 7.91 5.72
CA ASN A 1010 21.35 7.28 5.08
C ASN A 1010 21.53 7.14 3.57
N VAL A 1011 22.22 8.09 2.94
CA VAL A 1011 22.67 7.96 1.54
C VAL A 1011 23.96 7.15 1.51
N GLU A 1012 23.81 5.84 1.66
CA GLU A 1012 24.90 4.88 1.79
C GLU A 1012 25.29 4.22 0.45
N SER A 1013 26.14 3.20 0.49
CA SER A 1013 26.70 2.52 -0.71
C SER A 1013 25.64 1.82 -1.57
N HIS A 1014 24.59 1.26 -0.96
CA HIS A 1014 23.49 0.58 -1.66
C HIS A 1014 22.32 1.52 -1.97
N ALA A 1015 22.02 2.45 -1.06
CA ALA A 1015 20.94 3.43 -1.19
C ALA A 1015 21.49 4.81 -1.63
N ASN A 1016 21.80 4.96 -2.92
CA ASN A 1016 22.24 6.23 -3.50
C ASN A 1016 21.80 6.41 -4.96
N PHE A 1017 22.01 7.60 -5.51
CA PHE A 1017 21.71 7.94 -6.90
C PHE A 1017 22.93 7.85 -7.84
N GLN A 1018 24.03 7.21 -7.46
CA GLN A 1018 25.22 7.12 -8.32
C GLN A 1018 24.98 6.21 -9.53
N THR A 1019 24.15 5.19 -9.37
CA THR A 1019 23.76 4.25 -10.42
C THR A 1019 22.24 4.02 -10.40
N VAL A 1020 21.66 3.68 -11.57
CA VAL A 1020 20.21 3.43 -11.66
C VAL A 1020 19.74 2.25 -10.77
N PRO A 1021 20.46 1.12 -10.66
CA PRO A 1021 20.08 0.04 -9.75
C PRO A 1021 20.04 0.47 -8.27
N ASN A 1022 21.05 1.21 -7.80
CA ASN A 1022 21.07 1.76 -6.44
C ASN A 1022 19.91 2.75 -6.24
N GLY A 1023 19.67 3.62 -7.22
CA GLY A 1023 18.57 4.58 -7.17
C GLY A 1023 17.20 3.89 -7.19
N MET A 1024 17.07 2.74 -7.87
CA MET A 1024 15.87 1.91 -7.81
C MET A 1024 15.67 1.25 -6.45
N LEU A 1025 16.75 0.85 -5.77
CA LEU A 1025 16.71 0.24 -4.45
C LEU A 1025 16.33 1.27 -3.38
N LEU A 1026 16.93 2.46 -3.45
CA LEU A 1026 16.54 3.62 -2.66
C LEU A 1026 15.06 3.95 -2.88
N LEU A 1027 14.61 4.02 -4.14
CA LEU A 1027 13.20 4.30 -4.43
C LEU A 1027 12.24 3.17 -4.01
N LEU A 1028 12.73 1.93 -3.92
CA LEU A 1028 11.96 0.81 -3.37
C LEU A 1028 11.77 0.97 -1.86
N GLN A 1029 12.81 1.39 -1.13
CA GLN A 1029 12.72 1.73 0.29
C GLN A 1029 11.76 2.90 0.51
N THR A 1030 11.86 3.96 -0.31
CA THR A 1030 11.00 5.14 -0.12
C THR A 1030 9.54 4.89 -0.50
N VAL A 1031 9.23 4.07 -1.52
CA VAL A 1031 7.82 3.77 -1.86
C VAL A 1031 7.13 2.97 -0.75
N THR A 1032 7.87 2.12 -0.03
CA THR A 1032 7.35 1.42 1.16
C THR A 1032 7.11 2.34 2.35
N GLY A 1033 7.59 3.59 2.29
CA GLY A 1033 7.44 4.60 3.33
C GLY A 1033 8.51 4.56 4.42
N ASP A 1034 9.58 3.79 4.21
CA ASP A 1034 10.63 3.54 5.21
C ASP A 1034 11.80 4.53 5.02
N GLY A 1035 12.19 5.27 6.06
CA GLY A 1035 13.41 6.10 6.10
C GLY A 1035 13.53 7.21 5.04
N TRP A 1036 12.48 7.50 4.28
CA TRP A 1036 12.55 8.43 3.15
C TRP A 1036 12.72 9.89 3.57
N THR A 1037 12.28 10.23 4.78
CA THR A 1037 12.47 11.56 5.37
C THR A 1037 13.95 11.83 5.64
N LEU A 1038 14.71 10.82 6.07
CA LEU A 1038 16.17 10.93 6.28
C LEU A 1038 16.91 11.07 4.95
N LEU A 1039 16.54 10.27 3.95
CA LEU A 1039 17.07 10.38 2.59
C LEU A 1039 16.80 11.79 2.00
N LEU A 1040 15.61 12.35 2.21
CA LEU A 1040 15.31 13.73 1.82
C LEU A 1040 16.20 14.75 2.56
N GLN A 1041 16.59 14.51 3.80
CA GLN A 1041 17.45 15.42 4.55
C GLN A 1041 18.90 15.38 4.04
N ASP A 1042 19.47 14.18 3.88
CA ASP A 1042 20.84 13.98 3.38
C ASP A 1042 21.03 14.54 1.96
N THR A 1043 19.99 14.47 1.12
CA THR A 1043 19.99 15.04 -0.25
C THR A 1043 19.89 16.56 -0.30
N LYS A 1044 19.69 17.25 0.84
CA LYS A 1044 19.69 18.72 0.97
C LYS A 1044 20.98 19.27 1.62
N VAL A 1045 22.01 18.44 1.83
CA VAL A 1045 23.26 18.87 2.48
C VAL A 1045 23.85 20.12 1.81
N GLN A 1046 24.27 21.08 2.64
CA GLN A 1046 24.87 22.35 2.20
C GLN A 1046 26.33 22.43 2.64
N GLU A 1047 27.13 23.27 1.97
CA GLU A 1047 28.56 23.46 2.30
C GLU A 1047 28.79 23.90 3.77
N SER A 1048 27.80 24.54 4.40
CA SER A 1048 27.85 24.93 5.82
C SER A 1048 28.02 23.76 6.78
N SER A 1049 27.70 22.52 6.38
CA SER A 1049 27.92 21.33 7.21
C SER A 1049 29.38 20.87 7.22
N GLY A 1050 30.22 21.37 6.31
CA GLY A 1050 31.60 20.92 6.14
C GLY A 1050 31.75 19.53 5.50
N LEU A 1051 30.66 18.88 5.11
CA LEU A 1051 30.66 17.53 4.50
C LEU A 1051 30.81 17.54 2.96
N CYS A 1052 30.47 18.64 2.31
CA CYS A 1052 30.49 18.80 0.85
C CYS A 1052 31.11 20.14 0.45
N THR A 1053 31.55 20.28 -0.81
CA THR A 1053 32.12 21.53 -1.35
C THR A 1053 31.45 21.90 -2.68
N GLU A 1054 30.88 23.10 -2.81
CA GLU A 1054 30.21 23.53 -4.05
C GLU A 1054 31.14 23.47 -5.28
N ALA A 1055 32.44 23.67 -5.10
CA ALA A 1055 33.44 23.58 -6.17
C ALA A 1055 33.58 22.17 -6.77
N GLU A 1056 33.33 21.12 -5.98
CA GLU A 1056 33.33 19.73 -6.43
C GLU A 1056 31.96 19.28 -6.97
N GLY A 1057 30.91 20.10 -6.76
CA GLY A 1057 29.56 19.79 -7.21
C GLY A 1057 28.93 18.59 -6.49
N ASN A 1058 29.38 18.27 -5.28
CA ASN A 1058 28.94 17.12 -4.46
C ASN A 1058 27.98 17.50 -3.33
N CYS A 1059 27.50 18.75 -3.29
CA CYS A 1059 26.46 19.20 -2.37
C CYS A 1059 25.05 18.89 -2.88
N GLY A 1060 24.09 18.86 -1.96
CA GLY A 1060 22.68 18.64 -2.23
C GLY A 1060 22.00 19.84 -2.90
N THR A 1061 20.73 19.69 -3.26
CA THR A 1061 19.95 20.76 -3.92
C THR A 1061 18.54 20.86 -3.35
N TRP A 1062 17.95 22.07 -3.39
CA TRP A 1062 16.56 22.26 -2.95
C TRP A 1062 15.56 21.44 -3.76
N ALA A 1063 15.93 21.02 -4.98
CA ALA A 1063 15.11 20.18 -5.87
C ALA A 1063 14.81 18.79 -5.27
N ALA A 1064 15.51 18.38 -4.22
CA ALA A 1064 15.17 17.18 -3.43
C ALA A 1064 13.74 17.23 -2.88
N ILE A 1065 13.28 18.38 -2.38
CA ILE A 1065 11.93 18.51 -1.80
C ILE A 1065 10.84 18.16 -2.82
N PRO A 1066 10.72 18.86 -3.98
CA PRO A 1066 9.71 18.50 -4.96
C PRO A 1066 9.95 17.10 -5.58
N TYR A 1067 11.18 16.60 -5.63
CA TYR A 1067 11.46 15.24 -6.11
C TYR A 1067 10.86 14.15 -5.22
N PHE A 1068 11.19 14.14 -3.92
CA PHE A 1068 10.69 13.13 -2.99
C PHE A 1068 9.20 13.31 -2.71
N VAL A 1069 8.71 14.56 -2.57
CA VAL A 1069 7.27 14.81 -2.39
C VAL A 1069 6.48 14.32 -3.61
N ALA A 1070 6.93 14.59 -4.83
CA ALA A 1070 6.26 14.08 -6.03
C ALA A 1070 6.29 12.55 -6.10
N PHE A 1071 7.43 11.94 -5.75
CA PHE A 1071 7.53 10.49 -5.69
C PHE A 1071 6.60 9.88 -4.65
N GLN A 1072 6.50 10.47 -3.44
CA GLN A 1072 5.61 9.97 -2.38
C GLN A 1072 4.13 10.13 -2.74
N LEU A 1073 3.75 11.25 -3.35
CA LEU A 1073 2.39 11.47 -3.85
C LEU A 1073 2.00 10.45 -4.93
N VAL A 1074 2.93 10.09 -5.82
CA VAL A 1074 2.66 9.13 -6.90
C VAL A 1074 2.77 7.69 -6.41
N GLY A 1075 3.88 7.30 -5.81
CA GLY A 1075 4.17 5.94 -5.35
C GLY A 1075 3.23 5.49 -4.24
N THR A 1076 3.20 6.23 -3.13
CA THR A 1076 2.46 5.79 -1.94
C THR A 1076 0.97 6.12 -2.04
N LEU A 1077 0.59 7.35 -2.45
CA LEU A 1077 -0.84 7.71 -2.48
C LEU A 1077 -1.59 7.17 -3.70
N VAL A 1078 -0.93 6.91 -4.83
CA VAL A 1078 -1.60 6.39 -6.03
C VAL A 1078 -1.34 4.91 -6.23
N PHE A 1079 -0.07 4.47 -6.28
CA PHE A 1079 0.23 3.08 -6.63
C PHE A 1079 -0.07 2.07 -5.52
N LEU A 1080 0.32 2.33 -4.27
CA LEU A 1080 -0.03 1.42 -3.16
C LEU A 1080 -1.55 1.34 -2.96
N ASN A 1081 -2.25 2.47 -3.12
CA ASN A 1081 -3.71 2.50 -3.01
C ASN A 1081 -4.42 1.81 -4.20
N LEU A 1082 -3.86 1.88 -5.42
CA LEU A 1082 -4.34 1.10 -6.56
C LEU A 1082 -4.17 -0.40 -6.33
N MET A 1083 -3.07 -0.82 -5.69
CA MET A 1083 -2.86 -2.22 -5.33
C MET A 1083 -3.90 -2.72 -4.32
N ILE A 1084 -4.25 -1.89 -3.32
CA ILE A 1084 -5.35 -2.16 -2.39
C ILE A 1084 -6.66 -2.34 -3.17
N ALA A 1085 -6.98 -1.42 -4.09
CA ALA A 1085 -8.20 -1.48 -4.91
C ALA A 1085 -8.29 -2.79 -5.73
N VAL A 1086 -7.18 -3.20 -6.37
CA VAL A 1086 -7.13 -4.44 -7.15
C VAL A 1086 -7.32 -5.68 -6.28
N ILE A 1087 -6.71 -5.72 -5.09
CA ILE A 1087 -6.85 -6.86 -4.18
C ILE A 1087 -8.27 -6.91 -3.60
N LEU A 1088 -8.84 -5.75 -3.25
CA LEU A 1088 -10.19 -5.63 -2.70
C LEU A 1088 -11.24 -6.09 -3.71
N ASP A 1089 -11.15 -5.71 -4.99
CA ASP A 1089 -12.09 -6.13 -6.05
C ASP A 1089 -12.04 -7.66 -6.29
N ASN A 1090 -10.83 -8.23 -6.33
CA ASN A 1090 -10.68 -9.69 -6.47
C ASN A 1090 -11.14 -10.47 -5.22
N PHE A 1091 -10.95 -9.91 -4.03
CA PHE A 1091 -11.41 -10.55 -2.80
C PHE A 1091 -12.93 -10.47 -2.65
N THR A 1092 -13.52 -9.29 -2.86
CA THR A 1092 -14.97 -9.07 -2.78
C THR A 1092 -15.72 -9.90 -3.81
N SER A 1093 -15.22 -10.03 -5.05
CA SER A 1093 -15.85 -10.90 -6.06
C SER A 1093 -15.80 -12.40 -5.73
N LEU A 1094 -14.88 -12.85 -4.89
CA LEU A 1094 -14.83 -14.22 -4.38
C LEU A 1094 -15.65 -14.40 -3.08
N SER A 1095 -15.74 -13.36 -2.24
CA SER A 1095 -16.44 -13.41 -0.95
C SER A 1095 -17.95 -13.14 -1.08
N GLU A 1096 -18.38 -12.27 -1.99
CA GLU A 1096 -19.80 -11.99 -2.29
C GLU A 1096 -20.52 -13.13 -3.02
N GLN A 1097 -19.83 -14.26 -3.27
CA GLN A 1097 -20.47 -15.44 -3.85
C GLN A 1097 -21.50 -16.00 -2.86
N ASN A 1098 -22.77 -16.00 -3.27
CA ASN A 1098 -23.81 -16.56 -2.45
C ASN A 1098 -23.59 -18.07 -2.34
N PRO A 1099 -23.40 -18.64 -1.13
CA PRO A 1099 -23.13 -20.07 -0.97
C PRO A 1099 -24.31 -20.96 -1.41
N ASP A 1100 -25.51 -20.40 -1.52
CA ASP A 1100 -26.68 -21.08 -2.06
C ASP A 1100 -26.69 -21.15 -3.60
N LEU A 1101 -25.87 -20.35 -4.30
CA LEU A 1101 -25.79 -20.27 -5.76
C LEU A 1101 -24.55 -21.01 -6.30
N VAL A 1102 -24.61 -21.45 -7.55
CA VAL A 1102 -23.51 -22.20 -8.16
C VAL A 1102 -22.35 -21.28 -8.49
N SER A 1103 -21.17 -21.61 -7.97
CA SER A 1103 -19.89 -20.96 -8.21
C SER A 1103 -19.05 -21.71 -9.25
N PRO A 1104 -18.00 -21.08 -9.82
CA PRO A 1104 -17.02 -21.75 -10.66
C PRO A 1104 -16.37 -22.97 -10.01
N THR A 1105 -16.14 -22.94 -8.69
CA THR A 1105 -15.52 -24.06 -7.96
C THR A 1105 -16.43 -25.27 -7.80
N ASP A 1106 -17.76 -25.08 -7.86
CA ASP A 1106 -18.71 -26.19 -7.76
C ASP A 1106 -18.75 -27.04 -9.03
N VAL A 1107 -18.29 -26.47 -10.16
CA VAL A 1107 -18.15 -27.18 -11.43
C VAL A 1107 -17.14 -28.33 -11.30
N ASP A 1108 -16.06 -28.15 -10.52
CA ASP A 1108 -15.08 -29.21 -10.25
C ASP A 1108 -15.72 -30.39 -9.52
N GLY A 1109 -16.56 -30.12 -8.51
CA GLY A 1109 -17.31 -31.15 -7.79
C GLY A 1109 -18.28 -31.93 -8.70
N PHE A 1110 -18.88 -31.25 -9.68
CA PHE A 1110 -19.69 -31.91 -10.71
C PHE A 1110 -18.84 -32.75 -11.67
N MET A 1111 -17.68 -32.24 -12.10
CA MET A 1111 -16.75 -32.98 -12.97
C MET A 1111 -16.26 -34.26 -12.30
N ASP A 1112 -15.90 -34.19 -11.02
CA ASP A 1112 -15.45 -35.35 -10.25
C ASP A 1112 -16.55 -36.42 -10.19
N ALA A 1113 -17.78 -36.03 -9.84
CA ALA A 1113 -18.93 -36.93 -9.81
C ALA A 1113 -19.28 -37.51 -11.19
N TRP A 1114 -19.15 -36.72 -12.27
CA TRP A 1114 -19.34 -37.18 -13.64
C TRP A 1114 -18.28 -38.21 -14.03
N SER A 1115 -17.02 -37.97 -13.67
CA SER A 1115 -15.89 -38.84 -14.01
C SER A 1115 -16.01 -40.23 -13.38
N GLU A 1116 -16.68 -40.37 -12.23
CA GLU A 1116 -16.99 -41.67 -11.62
C GLU A 1116 -17.98 -42.50 -12.45
N LEU A 1117 -18.90 -41.84 -13.15
CA LEU A 1117 -19.96 -42.48 -13.94
C LEU A 1117 -19.60 -42.62 -15.42
N ASP A 1118 -18.74 -41.75 -15.96
CA ASP A 1118 -18.16 -41.76 -17.30
C ASP A 1118 -16.62 -41.69 -17.25
N PRO A 1119 -15.93 -42.78 -16.88
CA PRO A 1119 -14.49 -42.76 -16.66
C PRO A 1119 -13.65 -42.53 -17.92
N GLU A 1120 -14.20 -42.86 -19.09
CA GLU A 1120 -13.54 -42.67 -20.40
C GLU A 1120 -13.69 -41.24 -20.94
N ALA A 1121 -14.40 -40.35 -20.24
CA ALA A 1121 -14.74 -39.00 -20.68
C ALA A 1121 -15.43 -39.01 -22.07
N SER A 1122 -16.39 -39.91 -22.26
CA SER A 1122 -17.16 -40.06 -23.50
C SER A 1122 -18.10 -38.90 -23.78
N ASN A 1123 -18.27 -37.98 -22.82
CA ASN A 1123 -19.09 -36.76 -22.91
C ASN A 1123 -20.60 -37.03 -22.89
N THR A 1124 -21.01 -38.27 -22.64
CA THR A 1124 -22.41 -38.69 -22.62
C THR A 1124 -22.69 -39.66 -21.48
N LEU A 1125 -23.83 -39.53 -20.83
CA LEU A 1125 -24.29 -40.42 -19.77
C LEU A 1125 -25.70 -40.97 -20.10
N PRO A 1126 -26.02 -42.25 -19.82
CA PRO A 1126 -27.38 -42.74 -19.93
C PRO A 1126 -28.33 -41.96 -19.01
N SER A 1127 -29.46 -41.50 -19.55
CA SER A 1127 -30.46 -40.71 -18.80
C SER A 1127 -30.95 -41.37 -17.51
N ALA A 1128 -30.96 -42.71 -17.45
CA ALA A 1128 -31.33 -43.47 -16.26
C ALA A 1128 -30.36 -43.29 -15.06
N ARG A 1129 -29.11 -42.89 -15.31
CA ARG A 1129 -28.09 -42.66 -14.26
C ARG A 1129 -28.01 -41.20 -13.81
N LEU A 1130 -28.88 -40.33 -14.33
CA LEU A 1130 -28.92 -38.94 -13.93
C LEU A 1130 -29.25 -38.73 -12.44
N PRO A 1131 -30.18 -39.49 -11.80
CA PRO A 1131 -30.39 -39.40 -10.36
C PRO A 1131 -29.16 -39.86 -9.56
N GLU A 1132 -28.46 -40.89 -10.02
CA GLU A 1132 -27.21 -41.40 -9.41
C GLU A 1132 -26.12 -40.33 -9.45
N LEU A 1133 -26.01 -39.57 -10.56
CA LEU A 1133 -25.11 -38.43 -10.68
C LEU A 1133 -25.47 -37.34 -9.67
N ILE A 1134 -26.73 -36.88 -9.63
CA ILE A 1134 -27.18 -35.79 -8.76
C ILE A 1134 -26.95 -36.10 -7.27
N MET A 1135 -27.04 -37.38 -6.88
CA MET A 1135 -26.78 -37.83 -5.51
C MET A 1135 -25.29 -37.80 -5.14
N LYS A 1136 -24.40 -37.89 -6.13
CA LYS A 1136 -22.94 -37.82 -5.95
C LYS A 1136 -22.37 -36.40 -6.09
N VAL A 1137 -23.13 -35.47 -6.64
CA VAL A 1137 -22.71 -34.08 -6.80
C VAL A 1137 -22.94 -33.32 -5.49
N PRO A 1138 -21.93 -32.60 -4.95
CA PRO A 1138 -22.08 -31.78 -3.75
C PRO A 1138 -23.08 -30.62 -3.94
N PRO A 1139 -23.75 -30.17 -2.86
CA PRO A 1139 -24.50 -28.91 -2.89
C PRO A 1139 -23.54 -27.76 -3.22
N PRO A 1140 -23.97 -26.74 -4.02
CA PRO A 1140 -25.35 -26.40 -4.40
C PRO A 1140 -25.88 -27.05 -5.70
N LEU A 1141 -25.06 -27.78 -6.47
CA LEU A 1141 -25.46 -28.39 -7.75
C LEU A 1141 -26.21 -29.73 -7.58
N GLY A 1142 -25.88 -30.50 -6.55
CA GLY A 1142 -26.50 -31.79 -6.25
C GLY A 1142 -27.01 -31.88 -4.82
N VAL A 1143 -27.22 -33.11 -4.35
CA VAL A 1143 -27.80 -33.39 -3.02
C VAL A 1143 -26.92 -34.29 -2.15
N MET A 1144 -25.63 -34.42 -2.48
CA MET A 1144 -24.70 -35.26 -1.73
C MET A 1144 -24.63 -34.84 -0.26
N GLY A 1145 -25.04 -35.73 0.65
CA GLY A 1145 -25.01 -35.52 2.10
C GLY A 1145 -26.24 -34.82 2.70
N ASP A 1146 -27.03 -34.10 1.89
CA ASP A 1146 -28.18 -33.30 2.35
C ASP A 1146 -29.56 -33.86 1.93
N GLY A 1147 -29.63 -34.72 0.91
CA GLY A 1147 -30.89 -35.24 0.38
C GLY A 1147 -30.86 -36.73 0.04
N ASP A 1148 -32.05 -37.32 -0.07
CA ASP A 1148 -32.22 -38.74 -0.38
C ASP A 1148 -32.38 -38.98 -1.89
N GLU A 1149 -32.33 -40.25 -2.32
CA GLU A 1149 -32.50 -40.66 -3.73
C GLU A 1149 -33.83 -40.14 -4.35
N ALA A 1150 -34.85 -39.93 -3.51
CA ALA A 1150 -36.12 -39.33 -3.90
C ALA A 1150 -35.97 -37.86 -4.34
N ASP A 1151 -35.14 -37.08 -3.65
CA ASP A 1151 -34.86 -35.67 -3.95
C ASP A 1151 -34.04 -35.56 -5.23
N ALA A 1152 -33.04 -36.43 -5.39
CA ALA A 1152 -32.25 -36.53 -6.62
C ALA A 1152 -33.12 -36.88 -7.84
N THR A 1153 -34.06 -37.81 -7.68
CA THR A 1153 -35.00 -38.21 -8.74
C THR A 1153 -36.01 -37.09 -9.05
N ALA A 1154 -36.46 -36.36 -8.04
CA ALA A 1154 -37.35 -35.22 -8.22
C ALA A 1154 -36.65 -34.07 -8.96
N LEU A 1155 -35.38 -33.79 -8.64
CA LEU A 1155 -34.56 -32.80 -9.34
C LEU A 1155 -34.29 -33.24 -10.78
N ALA A 1156 -33.91 -34.50 -11.01
CA ALA A 1156 -33.70 -35.08 -12.34
C ALA A 1156 -34.92 -34.91 -13.26
N LYS A 1157 -36.14 -35.09 -12.73
CA LYS A 1157 -37.38 -34.92 -13.50
C LYS A 1157 -37.73 -33.46 -13.80
N LYS A 1158 -37.26 -32.52 -12.99
CA LYS A 1158 -37.48 -31.08 -13.19
C LYS A 1158 -36.52 -30.49 -14.23
N LEU A 1159 -35.40 -31.16 -14.51
CA LEU A 1159 -34.42 -30.74 -15.52
C LEU A 1159 -34.98 -30.98 -16.94
N LYS A 1160 -35.04 -29.90 -17.74
CA LYS A 1160 -35.50 -29.94 -19.15
C LYS A 1160 -34.35 -30.27 -20.11
N VAL A 1161 -33.63 -31.37 -19.88
CA VAL A 1161 -32.47 -31.77 -20.71
C VAL A 1161 -32.91 -32.65 -21.89
N ASP A 1162 -32.43 -32.34 -23.10
CA ASP A 1162 -32.82 -33.02 -24.35
C ASP A 1162 -32.12 -34.39 -24.49
N ALA A 1163 -32.78 -35.48 -24.06
CA ALA A 1163 -32.23 -36.83 -24.07
C ALA A 1163 -32.36 -37.52 -25.44
N LYS A 1164 -31.65 -37.01 -26.46
CA LYS A 1164 -31.65 -37.60 -27.81
C LYS A 1164 -31.04 -39.00 -27.79
N GLY A 1165 -31.87 -40.03 -28.02
CA GLY A 1165 -31.42 -41.44 -28.06
C GLY A 1165 -31.21 -42.07 -26.68
N GLY A 1166 -31.77 -41.49 -25.60
CA GLY A 1166 -31.69 -42.04 -24.24
C GLY A 1166 -30.42 -41.67 -23.46
N VAL A 1167 -29.54 -40.84 -24.04
CA VAL A 1167 -28.32 -40.30 -23.42
C VAL A 1167 -28.43 -38.79 -23.23
N VAL A 1168 -27.76 -38.28 -22.21
CA VAL A 1168 -27.62 -36.85 -21.89
C VAL A 1168 -26.16 -36.44 -22.04
N LYS A 1169 -25.88 -35.20 -22.44
CA LYS A 1169 -24.51 -34.69 -22.59
C LYS A 1169 -24.04 -33.97 -21.32
N PHE A 1170 -22.73 -33.95 -21.11
CA PHE A 1170 -22.10 -33.28 -19.96
C PHE A 1170 -22.51 -31.81 -19.83
N ALA A 1171 -22.28 -31.02 -20.88
CA ALA A 1171 -22.55 -29.58 -20.87
C ALA A 1171 -24.03 -29.26 -20.65
N ASP A 1172 -24.92 -29.98 -21.33
CA ASP A 1172 -26.38 -29.77 -21.22
C ASP A 1172 -26.89 -30.02 -19.80
N VAL A 1173 -26.33 -31.02 -19.10
CA VAL A 1173 -26.71 -31.33 -17.71
C VAL A 1173 -26.17 -30.28 -16.74
N LEU A 1174 -24.91 -29.87 -16.89
CA LEU A 1174 -24.27 -28.86 -16.05
C LEU A 1174 -24.97 -27.50 -16.18
N LEU A 1175 -25.28 -27.07 -17.40
CA LEU A 1175 -26.03 -25.85 -17.68
C LEU A 1175 -27.45 -25.92 -17.12
N ALA A 1176 -28.14 -27.05 -17.26
CA ALA A 1176 -29.50 -27.19 -16.74
C ALA A 1176 -29.55 -27.19 -15.19
N LEU A 1177 -28.58 -27.83 -14.54
CA LEU A 1177 -28.48 -27.83 -13.07
C LEU A 1177 -28.15 -26.45 -12.52
N SER A 1178 -27.18 -25.76 -13.13
CA SER A 1178 -26.83 -24.39 -12.75
C SER A 1178 -28.00 -23.43 -12.98
N LEU A 1179 -28.62 -23.43 -14.16
CA LEU A 1179 -29.78 -22.59 -14.47
C LEU A 1179 -30.91 -22.83 -13.47
N LYS A 1180 -31.21 -24.11 -13.18
CA LYS A 1180 -32.30 -24.45 -12.26
C LYS A 1180 -32.02 -23.92 -10.85
N ARG A 1181 -30.78 -24.04 -10.37
CA ARG A 1181 -30.40 -23.57 -9.04
C ARG A 1181 -30.53 -22.05 -8.93
N TYR A 1182 -30.09 -21.31 -9.96
CA TYR A 1182 -30.24 -19.85 -9.98
C TYR A 1182 -31.71 -19.43 -10.00
N LEU A 1183 -32.56 -20.09 -10.79
CA LEU A 1183 -34.00 -19.80 -10.79
C LEU A 1183 -34.70 -20.07 -9.46
N ASP A 1184 -34.22 -21.03 -8.67
CA ASP A 1184 -34.84 -21.40 -7.40
C ASP A 1184 -34.36 -20.54 -6.21
N LYS A 1185 -33.16 -19.94 -6.32
CA LYS A 1185 -32.45 -19.32 -5.19
C LYS A 1185 -31.98 -17.88 -5.41
N SER A 1186 -32.04 -17.35 -6.63
CA SER A 1186 -31.69 -15.95 -6.93
C SER A 1186 -32.94 -15.10 -7.19
N ASP A 1187 -32.77 -13.78 -7.13
CA ASP A 1187 -33.82 -12.81 -7.47
C ASP A 1187 -33.99 -12.60 -9.00
N LEU A 1188 -33.24 -13.34 -9.81
CA LEU A 1188 -33.17 -13.18 -11.27
C LEU A 1188 -34.29 -13.92 -12.01
N THR A 1189 -34.84 -13.26 -13.02
CA THR A 1189 -35.84 -13.86 -13.91
C THR A 1189 -35.21 -14.75 -14.98
N GLU A 1190 -35.97 -15.74 -15.47
CA GLU A 1190 -35.54 -16.63 -16.57
C GLU A 1190 -35.14 -15.83 -17.83
N SER A 1191 -35.83 -14.73 -18.13
CA SER A 1191 -35.50 -13.83 -19.24
C SER A 1191 -34.15 -13.12 -19.10
N GLU A 1192 -33.77 -12.74 -17.88
CA GLU A 1192 -32.48 -12.08 -17.61
C GLU A 1192 -31.32 -13.07 -17.74
N LEU A 1193 -31.49 -14.28 -17.20
CA LEU A 1193 -30.48 -15.36 -17.29
C LEU A 1193 -30.21 -15.77 -18.74
N ILE A 1194 -31.25 -15.91 -19.57
CA ILE A 1194 -31.13 -16.24 -21.00
C ILE A 1194 -30.44 -15.12 -21.78
N LYS A 1195 -30.71 -13.86 -21.46
CA LYS A 1195 -30.05 -12.71 -22.09
C LYS A 1195 -28.55 -12.74 -21.79
N LEU A 1196 -28.19 -12.92 -20.53
CA LEU A 1196 -26.80 -13.01 -20.06
C LEU A 1196 -26.07 -14.19 -20.69
N GLU A 1197 -26.69 -15.37 -20.76
CA GLU A 1197 -26.14 -16.56 -21.41
C GLU A 1197 -25.81 -16.29 -22.89
N LYS A 1198 -26.74 -15.65 -23.61
CA LYS A 1198 -26.55 -15.29 -25.02
C LYS A 1198 -25.42 -14.28 -25.22
N ASP A 1199 -25.28 -13.31 -24.32
CA ASP A 1199 -24.19 -12.33 -24.35
C ASP A 1199 -22.82 -13.02 -24.10
N VAL A 1200 -22.76 -14.00 -23.19
CA VAL A 1200 -21.56 -14.83 -22.94
C VAL A 1200 -21.22 -15.70 -24.15
N GLU A 1201 -22.18 -16.36 -24.77
CA GLU A 1201 -21.96 -17.14 -25.99
C GLU A 1201 -21.42 -16.25 -27.13
N LEU A 1202 -21.93 -15.03 -27.25
CA LEU A 1202 -21.47 -14.05 -28.24
C LEU A 1202 -20.02 -13.62 -27.96
N GLN A 1203 -19.61 -13.49 -26.69
CA GLN A 1203 -18.23 -13.20 -26.30
C GLN A 1203 -17.30 -14.37 -26.62
N LEU A 1204 -17.69 -15.60 -26.26
CA LEU A 1204 -16.89 -16.81 -26.48
C LEU A 1204 -16.71 -17.14 -27.96
N THR A 1205 -17.70 -16.85 -28.80
CA THR A 1205 -17.61 -17.03 -30.27
C THR A 1205 -16.81 -15.94 -30.98
N LYS A 1206 -16.57 -14.79 -30.33
CA LYS A 1206 -15.80 -13.65 -30.87
C LYS A 1206 -14.33 -13.62 -30.44
N ALA A 1207 -13.91 -14.43 -29.45
CA ALA A 1207 -12.51 -14.51 -29.05
C ALA A 1207 -11.66 -15.18 -30.17
N PRO A 1208 -10.56 -14.56 -30.64
CA PRO A 1208 -9.71 -15.16 -31.65
C PRO A 1208 -9.07 -16.43 -31.09
N VAL A 1209 -9.18 -17.52 -31.84
CA VAL A 1209 -8.71 -18.88 -31.49
C VAL A 1209 -7.16 -18.98 -31.48
N GLU A 1210 -6.41 -17.87 -31.40
CA GLU A 1210 -4.96 -17.84 -31.59
C GLU A 1210 -4.08 -17.90 -30.33
N GLU A 1211 -4.64 -17.98 -29.11
CA GLU A 1211 -3.81 -17.92 -27.87
C GLU A 1211 -3.63 -19.22 -27.07
N PHE A 1212 -4.14 -20.37 -27.52
CA PHE A 1212 -3.97 -21.64 -26.79
C PHE A 1212 -3.24 -22.72 -27.60
N THR A 1213 -2.04 -22.39 -28.09
CA THR A 1213 -0.97 -23.38 -28.33
C THR A 1213 0.39 -22.77 -27.97
N ALA A 1214 0.74 -22.83 -26.69
CA ALA A 1214 2.12 -22.82 -26.19
C ALA A 1214 2.18 -23.62 -24.89
#